data_AF-A0A3L8D2Q7-F1
#
_entry.id   AF-A0A3L8D2Q7-F1
#
_cell.length_a   1.000
_cell.length_b   1.000
_cell.length_c   1.000
_cell.angle_alpha   90.00
_cell.angle_beta   90.00
_cell.angle_gamma   90.00
#
_symmetry.space_group_name_H-M   'P 1'
#
loop_
_entity.id
_entity.type
_entity.pdbx_description
1 polymer ?
#
loop_
_entity_poly.entity_id
_entity_poly.type
_entity_poly.pdbx_seq_one_letter_code
_entity_poly.pdbx_strand_id
1 'polypeptide(L)'
;MAKSSTGKTTGSKTGARKAADAIPDALRDAGRKAAELAQNPVARSLLAAGLVTAAAALAANKSVRDSAKRGARQAQDAAEAAADAAAESASKIGAAMINAATEAVRRMMGEAGSATTTPAAAKSSPARRPAAKKPAAKKAASAAKRAPARKASARKPAAEVGPLTAATAAATVHLAAEQGASRGADDRAGGAIATAIDLAPDQRARGAADQQADRAVRATAAIPAAIVAPGRAVVITVAIVIAVVTALGLGLGRPVQFFGHLGSSVANVTVIGGQWGDEGKGKIVDWLASRADLVVRFQGGHNAGHTLVIDGETYKLSLLPSGIVRGTLSVIGNGVVLDPWALKAEVEKLSAQGVTVTPETLRIADNCPLILPIHRDLDALREDASGQGKIGTTRRGIGPAYEDKVGRRAIRVCDLAHLGGLGPQLDRLCAHHDALRAGFGEPPVDRARLEAELGEIADFVLQFAGPVWKTLNEARQQGRRILFEGAQGVLLDVDHGTYPFVTSSNTIAGTAASGTGLGPSAAGFVLGIVKAYTTRVGSGPFPTELEDEIGQRLGERGHEFGTVTGRKRRCGWFDAVLVRQSMAVSGVTGIALTKLDVLDGLEEIKICTGYRLGDTTLDHFPSHPGDQAAVEPIYETMRGWSESTAGARSWAQLPAQAIKYIRRIEELIACPVALVSTSPEREDTILVRDPFAG
;
A
#
# COMPACT_ATOMS: atom_id res chain seq x y z
N MET A 1 60.86 16.83 12.70
CA MET A 1 61.20 18.24 12.97
C MET A 1 61.25 18.97 11.64
N ALA A 2 60.88 20.24 11.43
CA ALA A 2 60.00 21.20 12.09
C ALA A 2 60.17 22.54 11.33
N LYS A 3 59.07 23.13 10.84
CA LYS A 3 58.88 24.56 10.48
C LYS A 3 59.85 25.25 9.49
N SER A 4 59.27 25.90 8.47
CA SER A 4 59.70 27.25 8.10
C SER A 4 58.51 28.16 7.73
N SER A 5 58.55 29.37 8.28
CA SER A 5 57.73 30.56 8.02
C SER A 5 58.57 31.68 8.65
N THR A 6 58.80 32.87 8.10
CA THR A 6 57.96 33.79 7.30
C THR A 6 58.87 34.84 6.64
N GLY A 7 58.44 35.49 5.55
CA GLY A 7 59.17 36.63 4.95
C GLY A 7 58.30 37.53 4.05
N LYS A 8 57.65 38.54 4.64
CA LYS A 8 57.08 39.73 3.96
C LYS A 8 58.22 40.73 3.64
N THR A 9 58.15 41.77 2.78
CA THR A 9 57.04 42.53 2.16
C THR A 9 57.57 43.43 1.00
N THR A 10 56.67 43.90 0.11
CA THR A 10 56.73 45.17 -0.69
C THR A 10 57.92 45.48 -1.61
N GLY A 11 57.78 46.00 -2.84
CA GLY A 11 56.59 46.35 -3.65
C GLY A 11 56.78 47.65 -4.47
N SER A 12 56.29 47.73 -5.71
CA SER A 12 56.13 48.99 -6.47
C SER A 12 55.36 48.79 -7.79
N LYS A 13 54.18 49.45 -7.92
CA LYS A 13 53.66 50.31 -9.02
C LYS A 13 53.76 49.81 -10.50
N THR A 14 52.84 50.10 -11.42
CA THR A 14 51.82 51.17 -11.52
C THR A 14 50.76 50.80 -12.57
N GLY A 15 49.50 51.25 -12.43
CA GLY A 15 48.52 51.18 -13.53
C GLY A 15 47.07 51.51 -13.12
N ALA A 16 46.47 52.51 -13.79
CA ALA A 16 45.03 52.82 -13.83
C ALA A 16 44.25 53.03 -12.50
N ARG A 17 44.19 54.29 -12.04
CA ARG A 17 43.07 54.83 -11.24
C ARG A 17 42.38 55.95 -12.02
N LYS A 18 41.15 55.73 -12.49
CA LYS A 18 40.05 56.72 -12.68
C LYS A 18 38.89 56.11 -13.48
N ALA A 19 37.94 55.49 -12.78
CA ALA A 19 36.57 55.19 -13.23
C ALA A 19 35.81 54.54 -12.04
N ALA A 20 35.53 55.33 -11.01
CA ALA A 20 34.63 54.98 -9.92
C ALA A 20 33.53 56.05 -9.84
N ASP A 21 32.40 55.70 -9.23
CA ASP A 21 31.24 56.57 -8.97
C ASP A 21 30.31 56.86 -10.17
N ALA A 22 29.63 55.81 -10.64
CA ALA A 22 28.38 55.93 -11.44
C ALA A 22 27.40 54.73 -11.36
N ILE A 23 27.71 53.64 -10.62
CA ILE A 23 26.80 52.49 -10.43
C ILE A 23 26.73 51.95 -8.98
N PRO A 24 26.31 52.72 -7.95
CA PRO A 24 25.97 52.14 -6.64
C PRO A 24 24.46 52.13 -6.32
N ASP A 25 23.70 53.12 -6.78
CA ASP A 25 22.40 53.42 -6.16
C ASP A 25 21.24 52.59 -6.70
N ALA A 26 21.22 52.29 -8.00
CA ALA A 26 20.24 51.37 -8.59
C ALA A 26 20.33 49.94 -8.00
N LEU A 27 21.55 49.49 -7.66
CA LEU A 27 21.77 48.19 -7.01
C LEU A 27 21.40 48.21 -5.51
N ARG A 28 21.59 49.34 -4.81
CA ARG A 28 21.12 49.51 -3.43
C ARG A 28 19.60 49.58 -3.33
N ASP A 29 18.93 50.22 -4.28
CA ASP A 29 17.46 50.28 -4.31
C ASP A 29 16.83 48.96 -4.75
N ALA A 30 17.47 48.21 -5.67
CA ALA A 30 17.10 46.82 -5.94
C ALA A 30 17.25 45.94 -4.68
N GLY A 31 18.35 46.11 -3.92
CA GLY A 31 18.57 45.42 -2.65
C GLY A 31 17.55 45.75 -1.57
N ARG A 32 17.16 47.04 -1.42
CA ARG A 32 16.09 47.46 -0.49
C ARG A 32 14.73 46.89 -0.87
N LYS A 33 14.32 47.00 -2.14
CA LYS A 33 13.03 46.44 -2.61
C LYS A 33 12.98 44.92 -2.46
N ALA A 34 14.09 44.22 -2.69
CA ALA A 34 14.18 42.78 -2.45
C ALA A 34 14.05 42.42 -0.96
N ALA A 35 14.60 43.23 -0.05
CA ALA A 35 14.46 43.05 1.39
C ALA A 35 13.03 43.34 1.91
N GLU A 36 12.33 44.33 1.34
CA GLU A 36 10.91 44.60 1.62
C GLU A 36 10.01 43.45 1.13
N LEU A 37 10.23 42.96 -0.10
CA LEU A 37 9.52 41.80 -0.66
C LEU A 37 9.74 40.51 0.16
N ALA A 38 10.93 40.33 0.75
CA ALA A 38 11.25 39.15 1.55
C ALA A 38 10.46 39.05 2.87
N GLN A 39 9.83 40.13 3.34
CA GLN A 39 9.04 40.16 4.58
C GLN A 39 7.53 39.92 4.36
N ASN A 40 7.05 39.95 3.12
CA ASN A 40 5.63 39.75 2.80
C ASN A 40 5.32 38.25 2.52
N PRO A 41 4.41 37.59 3.27
CA PRO A 41 4.07 36.18 3.06
C PRO A 41 3.49 35.88 1.67
N VAL A 42 2.70 36.81 1.10
CA VAL A 42 2.08 36.65 -0.22
C VAL A 42 3.14 36.71 -1.32
N ALA A 43 4.13 37.59 -1.19
CA ALA A 43 5.24 37.70 -2.13
C ALA A 43 6.10 36.42 -2.18
N ARG A 44 6.28 35.72 -1.04
CA ARG A 44 6.97 34.41 -1.01
C ARG A 44 6.20 33.33 -1.76
N SER A 45 4.88 33.26 -1.59
CA SER A 45 4.03 32.32 -2.34
C SER A 45 4.04 32.60 -3.84
N LEU A 46 4.02 33.87 -4.24
CA LEU A 46 4.14 34.28 -5.65
C LEU A 46 5.53 33.97 -6.24
N LEU A 47 6.62 34.14 -5.48
CA LEU A 47 7.97 33.77 -5.93
C LEU A 47 8.10 32.24 -6.09
N ALA A 48 7.54 31.47 -5.16
CA ALA A 48 7.52 30.01 -5.23
C ALA A 48 6.69 29.51 -6.43
N ALA A 49 5.50 30.09 -6.66
CA ALA A 49 4.69 29.83 -7.84
C ALA A 49 5.46 30.19 -9.12
N GLY A 50 6.11 31.36 -9.18
CA GLY A 50 6.93 31.79 -10.32
C GLY A 50 8.09 30.84 -10.65
N LEU A 51 8.78 30.32 -9.64
CA LEU A 51 9.84 29.32 -9.81
C LEU A 51 9.31 27.96 -10.33
N VAL A 52 8.17 27.51 -9.82
CA VAL A 52 7.48 26.29 -10.31
C VAL A 52 7.02 26.48 -11.76
N THR A 53 6.45 27.65 -12.10
CA THR A 53 6.04 27.99 -13.47
C THR A 53 7.23 28.10 -14.41
N ALA A 54 8.37 28.67 -13.97
CA ALA A 54 9.59 28.72 -14.77
C ALA A 54 10.15 27.31 -15.07
N ALA A 55 10.18 26.43 -14.06
CA ALA A 55 10.58 25.03 -14.24
C ALA A 55 9.66 24.27 -15.20
N ALA A 56 8.33 24.48 -15.12
CA ALA A 56 7.37 23.90 -16.05
C ALA A 56 7.52 24.46 -17.49
N ALA A 57 7.79 25.76 -17.63
CA ALA A 57 7.96 26.42 -18.93
C ALA A 57 9.23 25.95 -19.69
N LEU A 58 10.29 25.60 -18.95
CA LEU A 58 11.53 25.03 -19.49
C LEU A 58 11.37 23.59 -20.03
N ALA A 59 10.35 22.86 -19.57
CA ALA A 59 10.13 21.45 -19.91
C ALA A 59 9.12 21.21 -21.06
N ALA A 60 8.48 22.26 -21.61
CA ALA A 60 7.28 22.14 -22.43
C ALA A 60 7.39 22.66 -23.88
N ASN A 61 6.85 21.88 -24.82
CA ASN A 61 6.70 22.26 -26.24
C ASN A 61 5.63 23.37 -26.42
N LYS A 62 5.67 24.12 -27.54
CA LYS A 62 4.94 25.40 -27.74
C LYS A 62 3.45 25.34 -27.40
N SER A 63 2.74 24.30 -27.86
CA SER A 63 1.30 24.11 -27.57
C SER A 63 1.00 24.04 -26.06
N VAL A 64 1.79 23.27 -25.31
CA VAL A 64 1.64 23.15 -23.85
C VAL A 64 2.02 24.45 -23.15
N ARG A 65 3.02 25.18 -23.66
CA ARG A 65 3.40 26.51 -23.14
C ARG A 65 2.28 27.54 -23.29
N ASP A 66 1.53 27.51 -24.38
CA ASP A 66 0.41 28.41 -24.62
C ASP A 66 -0.86 27.99 -23.83
N SER A 67 -1.09 26.69 -23.62
CA SER A 67 -2.15 26.21 -22.71
C SER A 67 -1.82 26.50 -21.23
N ALA A 68 -0.56 26.37 -20.81
CA ALA A 68 -0.12 26.74 -19.47
C ALA A 68 -0.28 28.25 -19.21
N LYS A 69 0.02 29.11 -20.21
CA LYS A 69 -0.25 30.56 -20.12
C LYS A 69 -1.74 30.88 -19.98
N ARG A 70 -2.62 30.17 -20.70
CA ARG A 70 -4.08 30.33 -20.57
C ARG A 70 -4.57 29.89 -19.18
N GLY A 71 -4.13 28.72 -18.70
CA GLY A 71 -4.46 28.23 -17.37
C GLY A 71 -3.93 29.12 -16.24
N ALA A 72 -2.71 29.67 -16.39
CA ALA A 72 -2.15 30.62 -15.42
C ALA A 72 -2.96 31.94 -15.35
N ARG A 73 -3.45 32.45 -16.49
CA ARG A 73 -4.39 33.59 -16.48
C ARG A 73 -5.71 33.24 -15.79
N GLN A 74 -6.36 32.14 -16.17
CA GLN A 74 -7.61 31.72 -15.53
C GLN A 74 -7.47 31.49 -14.02
N ALA A 75 -6.32 30.98 -13.56
CA ALA A 75 -6.03 30.83 -12.14
C ALA A 75 -5.77 32.18 -11.44
N GLN A 76 -5.17 33.15 -12.13
CA GLN A 76 -4.98 34.52 -11.62
C GLN A 76 -6.32 35.27 -11.53
N ASP A 77 -7.12 35.23 -12.60
CA ASP A 77 -8.46 35.85 -12.66
C ASP A 77 -9.38 35.27 -11.57
N ALA A 78 -9.32 33.95 -11.33
CA ALA A 78 -10.05 33.30 -10.25
C ALA A 78 -9.54 33.65 -8.85
N ALA A 79 -8.23 33.92 -8.69
CA ALA A 79 -7.64 34.36 -7.43
C ALA A 79 -7.99 35.82 -7.10
N GLU A 80 -8.04 36.70 -8.11
CA GLU A 80 -8.54 38.08 -7.95
C GLU A 80 -10.04 38.07 -7.58
N ALA A 81 -10.87 37.32 -8.30
CA ALA A 81 -12.30 37.18 -7.98
C ALA A 81 -12.54 36.62 -6.56
N ALA A 82 -11.71 35.67 -6.10
CA ALA A 82 -11.78 35.14 -4.74
C ALA A 82 -11.30 36.15 -3.69
N ALA A 83 -10.31 36.99 -4.01
CA ALA A 83 -9.84 38.06 -3.13
C ALA A 83 -10.90 39.18 -2.99
N ASP A 84 -11.56 39.56 -4.08
CA ASP A 84 -12.66 40.53 -4.07
C ASP A 84 -13.87 40.01 -3.28
N ALA A 85 -14.26 38.74 -3.47
CA ALA A 85 -15.32 38.11 -2.70
C ALA A 85 -14.98 38.00 -1.18
N ALA A 86 -13.71 37.80 -0.85
CA ALA A 86 -13.23 37.81 0.54
C ALA A 86 -13.25 39.24 1.13
N ALA A 87 -12.87 40.26 0.35
CA ALA A 87 -12.94 41.67 0.77
C ALA A 87 -14.40 42.13 0.97
N GLU A 88 -15.32 41.74 0.09
CA GLU A 88 -16.75 42.02 0.23
C GLU A 88 -17.35 41.32 1.46
N SER A 89 -16.93 40.07 1.73
CA SER A 89 -17.33 39.33 2.92
C SER A 89 -16.78 39.96 4.22
N ALA A 90 -15.52 40.40 4.22
CA ALA A 90 -14.93 41.12 5.35
C ALA A 90 -15.64 42.46 5.61
N SER A 91 -16.03 43.19 4.56
CA SER A 91 -16.84 44.40 4.65
C SER A 91 -18.22 44.13 5.28
N LYS A 92 -18.92 43.07 4.83
CA LYS A 92 -20.21 42.65 5.39
C LYS A 92 -20.11 42.23 6.86
N ILE A 93 -19.04 41.51 7.24
CA ILE A 93 -18.77 41.14 8.65
C ILE A 93 -18.45 42.37 9.50
N GLY A 94 -17.66 43.32 8.98
CA GLY A 94 -17.38 44.60 9.64
C GLY A 94 -18.65 45.42 9.89
N ALA A 95 -19.52 45.55 8.89
CA ALA A 95 -20.82 46.21 9.02
C ALA A 95 -21.74 45.50 10.04
N ALA A 96 -21.74 44.16 10.06
CA ALA A 96 -22.49 43.38 11.05
C ALA A 96 -21.95 43.59 12.49
N MET A 97 -20.64 43.65 12.68
CA MET A 97 -20.04 43.95 13.98
C MET A 97 -20.31 45.39 14.45
N ILE A 98 -20.26 46.37 13.54
CA ILE A 98 -20.62 47.76 13.84
C ILE A 98 -22.09 47.85 14.26
N ASN A 99 -23.01 47.23 13.51
CA ASN A 99 -24.43 47.18 13.88
C ASN A 99 -24.66 46.48 15.22
N ALA A 100 -23.98 45.37 15.51
CA ALA A 100 -24.08 44.67 16.79
C ALA A 100 -23.55 45.53 17.96
N ALA A 101 -22.46 46.28 17.75
CA ALA A 101 -21.92 47.21 18.73
C ALA A 101 -22.86 48.42 18.95
N THR A 102 -23.44 48.98 17.89
CA THR A 102 -24.44 50.06 17.97
C THR A 102 -25.69 49.60 18.72
N GLU A 103 -26.16 48.38 18.47
CA GLU A 103 -27.32 47.80 19.14
C GLU A 103 -27.04 47.50 20.63
N ALA A 104 -25.82 47.07 20.97
CA ALA A 104 -25.37 46.91 22.35
C ALA A 104 -25.32 48.25 23.11
N VAL A 105 -24.76 49.31 22.48
CA VAL A 105 -24.76 50.67 23.05
C VAL A 105 -26.19 51.20 23.21
N ARG A 106 -27.08 50.97 22.24
CA ARG A 106 -28.50 51.34 22.33
C ARG A 106 -29.20 50.63 23.50
N ARG A 107 -28.88 49.35 23.77
CA ARG A 107 -29.41 48.62 24.95
C ARG A 107 -28.87 49.18 26.27
N MET A 108 -27.56 49.44 26.35
CA MET A 108 -26.95 50.07 27.54
C MET A 108 -27.53 51.47 27.84
N MET A 109 -27.91 52.23 26.80
CA MET A 109 -28.62 53.50 26.95
C MET A 109 -30.12 53.35 27.24
N GLY A 110 -30.71 52.17 26.99
CA GLY A 110 -32.13 51.89 27.20
C GLY A 110 -32.50 51.43 28.61
N GLU A 111 -31.54 50.94 29.40
CA GLU A 111 -31.78 50.45 30.77
C GLU A 111 -31.79 51.58 31.83
N ALA A 112 -31.51 52.82 31.43
CA ALA A 112 -31.65 54.02 32.28
C ALA A 112 -33.09 54.60 32.25
N GLY A 113 -34.12 53.77 32.51
CA GLY A 113 -35.49 54.20 32.23
C GLY A 113 -36.69 53.34 32.67
N SER A 114 -36.73 52.79 33.88
CA SER A 114 -37.96 52.79 34.71
C SER A 114 -37.74 52.10 36.07
N ALA A 115 -38.21 52.73 37.13
CA ALA A 115 -38.19 52.19 38.48
C ALA A 115 -39.59 52.27 39.12
N THR A 116 -39.89 51.32 40.01
CA THR A 116 -41.02 51.29 40.98
C THR A 116 -42.43 51.19 40.36
N THR A 117 -43.42 50.49 40.95
CA THR A 117 -43.71 50.32 42.40
C THR A 117 -44.16 48.91 42.86
N THR A 118 -43.94 48.66 44.15
CA THR A 118 -44.17 47.44 44.97
C THR A 118 -45.57 47.48 45.69
N PRO A 119 -45.93 46.65 46.71
CA PRO A 119 -46.29 45.20 46.70
C PRO A 119 -47.60 44.83 47.48
N ALA A 120 -47.95 43.53 47.57
CA ALA A 120 -48.67 42.97 48.74
C ALA A 120 -48.53 41.42 48.88
N ALA A 121 -48.57 40.90 50.13
CA ALA A 121 -48.53 39.47 50.52
C ALA A 121 -49.96 38.96 50.91
N ALA A 122 -50.28 37.74 51.39
CA ALA A 122 -49.52 36.73 52.14
C ALA A 122 -50.14 35.29 52.09
N LYS A 123 -49.69 34.40 52.99
CA LYS A 123 -49.83 32.91 52.98
C LYS A 123 -50.92 32.36 53.93
N SER A 124 -51.37 31.11 53.70
CA SER A 124 -51.78 30.17 54.79
C SER A 124 -51.78 28.68 54.37
N SER A 125 -51.73 27.78 55.35
CA SER A 125 -51.71 26.29 55.30
C SER A 125 -52.44 25.75 56.57
N PRO A 126 -52.49 24.45 56.99
CA PRO A 126 -52.38 23.13 56.33
C PRO A 126 -53.51 22.10 56.77
N ALA A 127 -53.36 20.82 56.37
CA ALA A 127 -53.39 19.60 57.26
C ALA A 127 -54.48 18.48 57.18
N ARG A 128 -53.94 17.24 57.14
CA ARG A 128 -54.33 15.96 57.82
C ARG A 128 -55.31 14.91 57.21
N ARG A 129 -55.03 13.67 57.66
CA ARG A 129 -55.40 12.26 57.28
C ARG A 129 -56.41 11.67 58.33
N PRO A 130 -56.80 10.35 58.46
CA PRO A 130 -56.29 9.09 57.85
C PRO A 130 -57.32 7.92 57.52
N ALA A 131 -56.79 6.77 57.05
CA ALA A 131 -57.23 5.35 57.31
C ALA A 131 -58.51 4.76 56.64
N ALA A 132 -58.68 3.45 56.38
CA ALA A 132 -57.76 2.28 56.24
C ALA A 132 -58.50 0.99 55.70
N LYS A 133 -57.71 -0.07 55.41
CA LYS A 133 -58.00 -1.54 55.33
C LYS A 133 -58.27 -2.24 53.95
N LYS A 134 -57.54 -3.38 53.83
CA LYS A 134 -57.53 -4.54 52.88
C LYS A 134 -58.68 -5.56 53.23
N PRO A 135 -58.85 -6.79 52.64
CA PRO A 135 -57.90 -7.62 51.83
C PRO A 135 -58.45 -8.56 50.68
N ALA A 136 -57.50 -9.15 49.90
CA ALA A 136 -57.42 -10.55 49.39
C ALA A 136 -58.52 -11.15 48.43
N ALA A 137 -58.28 -12.19 47.60
CA ALA A 137 -57.09 -12.86 47.00
C ALA A 137 -57.52 -14.00 46.01
N LYS A 138 -56.53 -14.76 45.45
CA LYS A 138 -56.59 -16.02 44.62
C LYS A 138 -56.63 -15.82 43.09
N LYS A 139 -55.61 -16.29 42.33
CA LYS A 139 -55.32 -17.65 41.77
C LYS A 139 -56.29 -18.06 40.64
N ALA A 140 -55.92 -18.77 39.56
CA ALA A 140 -54.64 -19.16 38.92
C ALA A 140 -54.95 -19.89 37.58
N ALA A 141 -53.93 -20.30 36.79
CA ALA A 141 -54.02 -21.28 35.67
C ALA A 141 -54.83 -20.83 34.41
N SER A 142 -54.72 -21.42 33.21
CA SER A 142 -53.72 -22.29 32.53
C SER A 142 -54.15 -22.49 31.06
N ALA A 143 -53.19 -22.75 30.14
CA ALA A 143 -53.40 -23.38 28.81
C ALA A 143 -54.28 -22.63 27.76
N ALA A 144 -54.32 -23.00 26.47
CA ALA A 144 -53.29 -23.49 25.54
C ALA A 144 -53.86 -23.52 24.09
N LYS A 145 -52.97 -23.65 23.08
CA LYS A 145 -53.20 -24.20 21.72
C LYS A 145 -53.99 -23.40 20.64
N ARG A 146 -53.28 -23.25 19.51
CA ARG A 146 -53.70 -23.43 18.09
C ARG A 146 -54.50 -22.33 17.34
N ALA A 147 -53.79 -21.67 16.41
CA ALA A 147 -54.01 -21.51 14.95
C ALA A 147 -55.34 -22.01 14.29
N PRO A 148 -55.76 -21.52 13.08
CA PRO A 148 -54.90 -20.95 12.01
C PRO A 148 -55.44 -19.78 11.13
N ALA A 149 -54.58 -19.39 10.18
CA ALA A 149 -54.70 -18.56 8.98
C ALA A 149 -56.09 -18.20 8.36
N ARG A 150 -56.12 -17.01 7.73
CA ARG A 150 -56.89 -16.74 6.50
C ARG A 150 -56.16 -15.77 5.56
N LYS A 151 -56.39 -15.92 4.24
CA LYS A 151 -55.71 -15.20 3.14
C LYS A 151 -56.59 -14.10 2.50
N ALA A 152 -55.90 -13.18 1.81
CA ALA A 152 -56.23 -12.60 0.49
C ALA A 152 -57.06 -11.30 0.34
N SER A 153 -56.69 -10.59 -0.75
CA SER A 153 -57.40 -9.52 -1.49
C SER A 153 -57.45 -8.13 -0.83
N ALA A 154 -56.66 -7.11 -1.20
CA ALA A 154 -56.40 -6.47 -2.51
C ALA A 154 -57.51 -5.51 -3.02
N ARG A 155 -57.25 -4.20 -2.93
CA ARG A 155 -57.65 -3.18 -3.93
C ARG A 155 -56.91 -1.84 -3.74
N LYS A 156 -56.46 -1.28 -4.86
CA LYS A 156 -56.03 0.11 -5.14
C LYS A 156 -57.10 0.71 -6.10
N PRO A 157 -57.05 1.96 -6.62
CA PRO A 157 -56.18 3.11 -6.33
C PRO A 157 -56.91 4.51 -6.25
N ALA A 158 -56.11 5.59 -6.21
CA ALA A 158 -56.43 6.99 -6.59
C ALA A 158 -57.28 7.83 -5.57
N ALA A 159 -57.13 9.17 -5.45
CA ALA A 159 -56.30 10.14 -6.18
C ALA A 159 -55.87 11.37 -5.31
N GLU A 160 -54.84 12.08 -5.79
CA GLU A 160 -54.57 13.55 -5.71
C GLU A 160 -54.64 14.35 -4.38
N VAL A 161 -53.50 14.97 -4.02
CA VAL A 161 -53.30 16.45 -4.08
C VAL A 161 -51.92 16.73 -4.69
N GLY A 162 -51.79 17.81 -5.47
CA GLY A 162 -50.64 18.13 -6.33
C GLY A 162 -49.45 18.90 -5.71
N PRO A 163 -48.51 19.39 -6.56
CA PRO A 163 -47.16 19.78 -6.17
C PRO A 163 -46.95 21.27 -5.85
N LEU A 164 -45.84 21.59 -5.17
CA LEU A 164 -45.39 22.97 -4.91
C LEU A 164 -44.15 23.35 -5.76
N THR A 165 -44.30 24.46 -6.49
CA THR A 165 -43.27 25.25 -7.21
C THR A 165 -43.64 26.74 -7.06
N ALA A 166 -42.80 27.75 -7.31
CA ALA A 166 -41.37 27.81 -7.66
C ALA A 166 -40.66 28.68 -6.57
N ALA A 167 -39.55 29.42 -6.72
CA ALA A 167 -38.60 29.78 -7.78
C ALA A 167 -37.21 29.99 -7.09
N THR A 168 -36.04 30.16 -7.72
CA THR A 168 -35.63 30.89 -8.95
C THR A 168 -34.24 30.32 -9.36
N ALA A 169 -33.98 29.79 -10.57
CA ALA A 169 -33.45 30.48 -11.78
C ALA A 169 -32.26 31.46 -11.51
N ALA A 170 -31.17 31.57 -12.28
CA ALA A 170 -30.65 30.93 -13.51
C ALA A 170 -29.08 31.08 -13.47
N ALA A 171 -28.22 30.59 -14.38
CA ALA A 171 -28.40 30.29 -15.79
C ALA A 171 -27.37 29.27 -16.33
N THR A 172 -27.73 28.66 -17.46
CA THR A 172 -26.85 27.85 -18.31
C THR A 172 -27.00 28.37 -19.73
N VAL A 173 -25.90 28.58 -20.46
CA VAL A 173 -25.94 28.76 -21.91
C VAL A 173 -25.23 27.58 -22.55
N HIS A 174 -26.02 26.77 -23.26
CA HIS A 174 -25.53 25.79 -24.21
C HIS A 174 -25.66 26.44 -25.60
N LEU A 175 -24.69 26.21 -26.49
CA LEU A 175 -24.99 26.18 -27.91
C LEU A 175 -24.64 24.79 -28.47
N ALA A 176 -25.38 24.38 -29.48
CA ALA A 176 -25.33 23.06 -30.09
C ALA A 176 -24.90 23.15 -31.57
N ALA A 177 -24.78 21.99 -32.20
CA ALA A 177 -24.25 21.79 -33.54
C ALA A 177 -25.00 22.54 -34.65
N GLU A 178 -24.26 22.84 -35.73
CA GLU A 178 -24.81 22.92 -37.08
C GLU A 178 -24.31 21.73 -37.92
N GLN A 179 -25.20 21.11 -38.67
CA GLN A 179 -24.87 20.27 -39.82
C GLN A 179 -25.07 21.10 -41.10
N GLY A 180 -24.11 21.09 -42.02
CA GLY A 180 -24.23 21.76 -43.32
C GLY A 180 -23.22 21.20 -44.31
N ALA A 181 -23.70 20.47 -45.31
CA ALA A 181 -22.85 19.63 -46.17
C ALA A 181 -22.31 20.35 -47.42
N SER A 182 -21.11 19.97 -47.86
CA SER A 182 -20.85 19.70 -49.29
C SER A 182 -19.57 18.88 -49.54
N ARG A 183 -19.74 17.72 -50.20
CA ARG A 183 -18.93 17.12 -51.29
C ARG A 183 -17.39 17.27 -51.25
N GLY A 184 -16.58 16.22 -51.44
CA GLY A 184 -16.82 14.82 -51.81
C GLY A 184 -15.65 14.28 -52.66
N ALA A 185 -15.56 12.95 -52.83
CA ALA A 185 -14.60 12.24 -53.73
C ALA A 185 -13.09 12.37 -53.34
N ASP A 186 -12.17 11.44 -53.62
CA ASP A 186 -12.30 10.06 -54.11
C ASP A 186 -10.99 9.27 -53.89
N ASP A 187 -11.11 7.94 -53.81
CA ASP A 187 -10.20 6.91 -54.34
C ASP A 187 -8.73 6.69 -53.88
N ARG A 188 -8.35 5.39 -53.93
CA ARG A 188 -7.01 4.74 -53.98
C ARG A 188 -6.08 4.83 -52.76
N ALA A 189 -5.66 3.75 -52.11
CA ALA A 189 -5.19 2.41 -52.53
C ALA A 189 -3.71 2.34 -53.01
N GLY A 190 -2.95 1.47 -52.33
CA GLY A 190 -1.89 0.67 -52.95
C GLY A 190 -0.44 1.15 -52.82
N GLY A 191 0.46 0.17 -52.65
CA GLY A 191 1.77 0.20 -53.31
C GLY A 191 3.00 0.39 -52.43
N ALA A 192 3.85 -0.64 -52.38
CA ALA A 192 5.24 -0.54 -51.91
C ALA A 192 6.21 -0.27 -53.08
N ILE A 193 7.43 0.19 -52.78
CA ILE A 193 8.74 0.11 -53.51
C ILE A 193 9.74 0.94 -52.66
N ALA A 194 10.95 0.58 -52.23
CA ALA A 194 12.03 -0.36 -52.62
C ALA A 194 13.28 0.31 -53.25
N THR A 195 14.33 0.48 -52.42
CA THR A 195 15.78 0.20 -52.67
C THR A 195 16.68 1.05 -53.61
N ALA A 196 17.81 1.54 -53.06
CA ALA A 196 19.19 1.69 -53.65
C ALA A 196 20.17 2.16 -52.52
N ILE A 197 21.31 1.53 -52.15
CA ILE A 197 22.61 1.21 -52.82
C ILE A 197 23.53 2.47 -52.98
N ASP A 198 24.86 2.52 -52.69
CA ASP A 198 25.84 1.74 -51.86
C ASP A 198 27.24 2.48 -51.87
N LEU A 199 28.25 1.95 -51.16
CA LEU A 199 29.74 2.07 -51.33
C LEU A 199 30.60 3.15 -50.61
N ALA A 200 31.75 2.66 -50.10
CA ALA A 200 32.99 3.36 -49.72
C ALA A 200 34.19 2.61 -50.39
N PRO A 201 35.43 3.18 -50.55
CA PRO A 201 36.51 2.90 -49.56
C PRO A 201 37.76 3.84 -49.47
N ASP A 202 38.31 3.97 -48.24
CA ASP A 202 39.71 3.82 -47.72
C ASP A 202 41.04 4.44 -48.33
N GLN A 203 42.03 4.62 -47.41
CA GLN A 203 43.52 4.68 -47.52
C GLN A 203 44.36 6.02 -47.63
N ARG A 204 44.92 6.43 -46.46
CA ARG A 204 46.35 6.69 -46.10
C ARG A 204 47.28 7.79 -46.71
N ALA A 205 47.67 8.72 -45.82
CA ALA A 205 49.03 9.02 -45.31
C ALA A 205 50.09 9.88 -46.07
N ARG A 206 50.46 11.01 -45.44
CA ARG A 206 51.76 11.77 -45.32
C ARG A 206 51.40 13.13 -44.67
N GLY A 207 52.18 13.86 -43.88
CA GLY A 207 53.48 13.70 -43.22
C GLY A 207 53.68 14.95 -42.32
N ALA A 208 54.33 14.85 -41.17
CA ALA A 208 54.26 15.90 -40.13
C ALA A 208 55.25 17.07 -40.32
N ALA A 209 54.77 18.31 -40.18
CA ALA A 209 55.46 19.44 -39.52
C ALA A 209 54.62 20.73 -39.55
N ASP A 210 53.60 20.84 -38.70
CA ASP A 210 53.35 22.12 -38.01
C ASP A 210 52.67 21.84 -36.67
N GLN A 211 53.22 22.39 -35.59
CA GLN A 211 52.76 22.13 -34.23
C GLN A 211 51.87 23.27 -33.73
N GLN A 212 51.09 22.97 -32.68
CA GLN A 212 50.54 23.97 -31.75
C GLN A 212 49.19 24.65 -32.10
N ALA A 213 48.21 23.87 -32.59
CA ALA A 213 46.80 24.26 -32.55
C ALA A 213 45.81 23.06 -32.45
N ASP A 214 45.99 22.14 -31.49
CA ASP A 214 44.99 21.07 -31.25
C ASP A 214 44.81 20.71 -29.76
N ARG A 215 43.68 21.16 -29.19
CA ARG A 215 42.94 20.58 -28.04
C ARG A 215 41.73 21.46 -27.70
N ALA A 216 40.60 21.26 -28.40
CA ALA A 216 39.23 21.54 -27.91
C ALA A 216 38.10 21.33 -28.94
N VAL A 217 38.35 20.88 -30.18
CA VAL A 217 37.28 20.71 -31.19
C VAL A 217 37.31 19.32 -31.84
N ARG A 218 36.92 18.29 -31.09
CA ARG A 218 36.31 17.02 -31.59
C ARG A 218 35.92 16.10 -30.42
N ALA A 219 34.68 16.25 -29.95
CA ALA A 219 34.00 15.28 -29.10
C ALA A 219 32.48 15.33 -29.33
N THR A 220 32.05 15.37 -30.60
CA THR A 220 30.65 15.48 -31.00
C THR A 220 30.25 14.35 -31.95
N ALA A 221 30.39 13.10 -31.47
CA ALA A 221 29.89 11.89 -32.16
C ALA A 221 29.87 10.66 -31.23
N ALA A 222 29.05 10.67 -30.17
CA ALA A 222 28.63 9.46 -29.45
C ALA A 222 27.36 9.75 -28.60
N ILE A 223 26.57 8.70 -28.33
CA ILE A 223 25.35 8.69 -27.51
C ILE A 223 24.12 9.36 -28.17
N PRO A 224 23.41 8.64 -29.04
CA PRO A 224 21.95 8.59 -28.98
C PRO A 224 21.48 7.80 -27.74
N ALA A 225 20.20 7.95 -27.39
CA ALA A 225 19.46 7.21 -26.35
C ALA A 225 19.79 7.51 -24.86
N ALA A 226 19.06 8.48 -24.29
CA ALA A 226 18.79 8.57 -22.84
C ALA A 226 17.50 9.36 -22.52
N ILE A 227 16.33 8.88 -23.00
CA ILE A 227 15.04 9.33 -22.44
C ILE A 227 14.83 8.55 -21.13
N VAL A 228 15.31 9.08 -20.01
CA VAL A 228 15.18 8.46 -18.69
C VAL A 228 14.81 9.49 -17.62
N ALA A 229 13.63 9.30 -17.02
CA ALA A 229 13.12 9.85 -15.76
C ALA A 229 13.18 11.39 -15.54
N PRO A 230 12.02 12.09 -15.44
CA PRO A 230 11.99 13.55 -15.20
C PRO A 230 12.55 14.00 -13.83
N GLY A 231 12.82 13.08 -12.89
CA GLY A 231 13.37 13.41 -11.58
C GLY A 231 14.80 13.97 -11.59
N ARG A 232 15.66 13.53 -12.52
CA ARG A 232 17.08 13.97 -12.55
C ARG A 232 17.26 15.42 -12.99
N ALA A 233 16.43 15.92 -13.91
CA ALA A 233 16.49 17.30 -14.39
C ALA A 233 16.20 18.30 -13.26
N VAL A 234 15.19 18.04 -12.43
CA VAL A 234 14.81 18.89 -11.29
C VAL A 234 15.95 19.01 -10.27
N VAL A 235 16.62 17.90 -9.94
CA VAL A 235 17.75 17.89 -8.99
C VAL A 235 18.92 18.73 -9.52
N ILE A 236 19.25 18.61 -10.81
CA ILE A 236 20.32 19.40 -11.43
C ILE A 236 19.96 20.90 -11.44
N THR A 237 18.71 21.25 -11.78
CA THR A 237 18.24 22.65 -11.75
C THR A 237 18.30 23.25 -10.34
N VAL A 238 17.87 22.51 -9.31
CA VAL A 238 17.95 22.97 -7.91
C VAL A 238 19.40 23.14 -7.45
N ALA A 239 20.30 22.22 -7.80
CA ALA A 239 21.72 22.34 -7.49
C ALA A 239 22.37 23.57 -8.16
N ILE A 240 22.02 23.86 -9.43
CA ILE A 240 22.48 25.06 -10.13
C ILE A 240 21.93 26.34 -9.48
N VAL A 241 20.65 26.36 -9.10
CA VAL A 241 20.04 27.53 -8.41
C VAL A 241 20.72 27.77 -7.06
N ILE A 242 21.00 26.74 -6.27
CA ILE A 242 21.73 26.87 -4.99
C ILE A 242 23.16 27.37 -5.22
N ALA A 243 23.86 26.86 -6.24
CA ALA A 243 25.21 27.32 -6.60
C ALA A 243 25.21 28.81 -7.02
N VAL A 244 24.22 29.23 -7.82
CA VAL A 244 24.05 30.63 -8.25
C VAL A 244 23.70 31.55 -7.08
N VAL A 245 22.77 31.16 -6.20
CA VAL A 245 22.43 31.94 -4.98
C VAL A 245 23.64 32.08 -4.06
N THR A 246 24.46 31.04 -3.93
CA THR A 246 25.70 31.05 -3.14
C THR A 246 26.76 31.95 -3.78
N ALA A 247 26.94 31.88 -5.11
CA ALA A 247 27.89 32.71 -5.84
C ALA A 247 27.51 34.20 -5.87
N LEU A 248 26.22 34.52 -5.78
CA LEU A 248 25.71 35.90 -5.74
C LEU A 248 25.77 36.56 -4.34
N GLY A 249 26.30 35.88 -3.32
CA GLY A 249 26.49 36.46 -1.99
C GLY A 249 25.19 36.79 -1.23
N LEU A 250 24.06 36.25 -1.67
CA LEU A 250 22.76 36.40 -1.01
C LEU A 250 22.75 35.53 0.25
N GLY A 251 23.24 36.10 1.35
CA GLY A 251 23.55 35.39 2.58
C GLY A 251 22.37 34.69 3.26
N LEU A 252 22.16 33.41 2.91
CA LEU A 252 21.52 32.45 3.79
C LEU A 252 22.50 32.12 4.93
N GLY A 253 22.16 32.56 6.15
CA GLY A 253 23.02 32.38 7.32
C GLY A 253 23.26 30.90 7.63
N ARG A 254 24.54 30.54 7.79
CA ARG A 254 25.11 29.23 8.17
C ARG A 254 24.52 27.99 7.45
N PRO A 255 25.33 27.22 6.70
CA PRO A 255 24.84 25.98 6.10
C PRO A 255 24.48 24.96 7.19
N VAL A 256 23.18 24.83 7.47
CA VAL A 256 22.62 23.58 7.98
C VAL A 256 23.01 22.49 6.98
N GLN A 257 23.43 21.32 7.47
CA GLN A 257 23.89 20.21 6.63
C GLN A 257 22.74 19.63 5.78
N PHE A 258 22.40 20.31 4.69
CA PHE A 258 21.36 19.92 3.73
C PHE A 258 21.87 19.02 2.59
N PHE A 259 23.18 18.76 2.54
CA PHE A 259 23.78 17.71 1.72
C PHE A 259 23.99 16.44 2.55
N GLY A 260 22.88 15.79 2.87
CA GLY A 260 22.83 14.52 3.62
C GLY A 260 21.73 13.56 3.20
N HIS A 261 20.89 13.90 2.21
CA HIS A 261 19.85 13.00 1.69
C HIS A 261 19.32 13.36 0.28
N LEU A 262 20.21 13.60 -0.68
CA LEU A 262 19.89 13.25 -2.09
C LEU A 262 20.03 11.73 -2.21
N GLY A 263 19.09 11.03 -1.58
CA GLY A 263 19.20 9.61 -1.30
C GLY A 263 19.27 8.79 -2.57
N SER A 264 20.15 7.79 -2.56
CA SER A 264 19.78 6.48 -3.10
C SER A 264 18.35 6.17 -2.63
N SER A 265 17.42 5.96 -3.57
CA SER A 265 16.05 5.56 -3.23
C SER A 265 16.11 4.37 -2.28
N VAL A 266 15.59 4.52 -1.05
CA VAL A 266 15.64 3.44 -0.06
C VAL A 266 14.90 2.25 -0.64
N ALA A 267 15.65 1.20 -0.95
CA ALA A 267 15.17 0.06 -1.71
C ALA A 267 14.48 -0.91 -0.75
N ASN A 268 13.31 -0.49 -0.27
CA ASN A 268 12.35 -1.36 0.39
C ASN A 268 11.61 -2.16 -0.69
N VAL A 269 11.46 -3.46 -0.47
CA VAL A 269 10.69 -4.35 -1.34
C VAL A 269 9.67 -5.09 -0.48
N THR A 270 8.40 -5.04 -0.87
CA THR A 270 7.33 -5.82 -0.23
C THR A 270 6.86 -6.92 -1.15
N VAL A 271 6.95 -8.17 -0.70
CA VAL A 271 6.54 -9.34 -1.46
C VAL A 271 5.21 -9.87 -0.93
N ILE A 272 4.22 -10.01 -1.80
CA ILE A 272 2.88 -10.56 -1.45
C ILE A 272 2.45 -11.62 -2.47
N GLY A 273 1.53 -12.50 -2.09
CA GLY A 273 0.89 -13.44 -3.01
C GLY A 273 -0.31 -12.79 -3.69
N GLY A 274 -0.39 -12.78 -5.02
CA GLY A 274 -1.51 -12.17 -5.75
C GLY A 274 -2.79 -13.00 -5.81
N GLN A 275 -2.78 -14.23 -5.29
CA GLN A 275 -3.86 -15.22 -5.39
C GLN A 275 -4.18 -15.77 -3.98
N TRP A 276 -4.36 -17.09 -3.83
CA TRP A 276 -4.68 -17.76 -2.54
C TRP A 276 -3.44 -18.27 -1.77
N GLY A 277 -2.26 -17.69 -2.00
CA GLY A 277 -1.12 -17.80 -1.10
C GLY A 277 -0.11 -18.91 -1.37
N ASP A 278 -0.27 -19.71 -2.42
CA ASP A 278 0.64 -20.79 -2.83
C ASP A 278 1.38 -20.50 -4.15
N GLU A 279 1.57 -19.23 -4.50
CA GLU A 279 2.11 -18.74 -5.79
C GLU A 279 3.63 -18.96 -5.96
N GLY A 280 4.28 -19.67 -5.04
CA GLY A 280 5.72 -19.91 -5.08
C GLY A 280 6.59 -18.81 -4.44
N LYS A 281 6.01 -17.99 -3.55
CA LYS A 281 6.72 -16.90 -2.83
C LYS A 281 8.11 -17.29 -2.32
N GLY A 282 8.28 -18.48 -1.74
CA GLY A 282 9.54 -18.94 -1.13
C GLY A 282 10.77 -18.80 -2.02
N LYS A 283 10.70 -19.16 -3.31
CA LYS A 283 11.83 -19.02 -4.26
C LYS A 283 12.23 -17.55 -4.44
N ILE A 284 11.25 -16.69 -4.68
CA ILE A 284 11.50 -15.27 -4.97
C ILE A 284 11.92 -14.52 -3.70
N VAL A 285 11.32 -14.87 -2.57
CA VAL A 285 11.70 -14.38 -1.24
C VAL A 285 13.13 -14.77 -0.90
N ASP A 286 13.56 -16.02 -1.11
CA ASP A 286 14.97 -16.42 -0.90
C ASP A 286 15.95 -15.62 -1.76
N TRP A 287 15.63 -15.48 -3.06
CA TRP A 287 16.47 -14.75 -4.00
C TRP A 287 16.59 -13.26 -3.64
N LEU A 288 15.52 -12.63 -3.14
CA LEU A 288 15.55 -11.27 -2.62
C LEU A 288 16.23 -11.18 -1.24
N ALA A 289 16.02 -12.15 -0.35
CA ALA A 289 16.58 -12.17 1.00
C ALA A 289 18.10 -12.19 0.98
N SER A 290 18.72 -12.92 0.05
CA SER A 290 20.19 -12.92 -0.13
C SER A 290 20.77 -11.56 -0.60
N ARG A 291 19.92 -10.55 -0.84
CA ARG A 291 20.30 -9.21 -1.28
C ARG A 291 19.85 -8.11 -0.32
N ALA A 292 19.10 -8.49 0.72
CA ALA A 292 18.51 -7.60 1.72
C ALA A 292 19.38 -7.52 2.99
N ASP A 293 19.34 -6.38 3.66
CA ASP A 293 20.04 -6.18 4.93
C ASP A 293 19.16 -6.56 6.14
N LEU A 294 17.83 -6.60 5.95
CA LEU A 294 16.83 -7.07 6.91
C LEU A 294 15.68 -7.78 6.18
N VAL A 295 15.11 -8.81 6.79
CA VAL A 295 13.87 -9.47 6.32
C VAL A 295 12.79 -9.39 7.40
N VAL A 296 11.58 -8.93 7.05
CA VAL A 296 10.54 -8.52 8.00
C VAL A 296 9.22 -9.22 7.72
N ARG A 297 8.75 -10.06 8.64
CA ARG A 297 7.37 -10.59 8.64
C ARG A 297 6.45 -9.59 9.31
N PHE A 298 5.41 -9.15 8.61
CA PHE A 298 4.52 -8.06 9.07
C PHE A 298 3.10 -8.51 9.46
N GLN A 299 2.68 -9.73 9.13
CA GLN A 299 1.33 -10.23 9.43
C GLN A 299 1.25 -11.77 9.48
N GLY A 300 0.09 -12.27 9.91
CA GLY A 300 -0.23 -13.68 10.04
C GLY A 300 0.40 -14.25 11.30
N GLY A 301 0.73 -15.52 11.30
CA GLY A 301 1.50 -16.15 12.36
C GLY A 301 2.26 -17.35 11.85
N HIS A 302 2.34 -18.38 12.69
CA HIS A 302 2.89 -19.67 12.30
C HIS A 302 1.92 -20.49 11.40
N ASN A 303 0.84 -19.90 10.87
CA ASN A 303 -0.03 -20.50 9.84
C ASN A 303 0.48 -20.33 8.41
N ALA A 304 1.47 -19.46 8.21
CA ALA A 304 2.25 -19.43 6.99
C ALA A 304 3.23 -20.62 6.97
N GLY A 305 3.74 -20.93 5.79
CA GLY A 305 4.88 -21.80 5.65
C GLY A 305 5.52 -21.62 4.29
N HIS A 306 6.85 -21.55 4.26
CA HIS A 306 7.61 -21.55 3.02
C HIS A 306 8.81 -22.49 3.17
N THR A 307 9.16 -23.13 2.06
CA THR A 307 10.35 -23.98 1.95
C THR A 307 11.44 -23.18 1.27
N LEU A 308 12.61 -23.12 1.88
CA LEU A 308 13.85 -22.63 1.27
C LEU A 308 14.71 -23.85 0.91
N VAL A 309 15.43 -23.76 -0.21
CA VAL A 309 16.51 -24.70 -0.56
C VAL A 309 17.77 -23.88 -0.72
N ILE A 310 18.73 -24.08 0.17
CA ILE A 310 19.98 -23.31 0.23
C ILE A 310 21.12 -24.33 0.23
N ASP A 311 21.99 -24.22 -0.76
CA ASP A 311 23.18 -25.08 -0.94
C ASP A 311 22.87 -26.60 -0.90
N GLY A 312 21.67 -26.98 -1.37
CA GLY A 312 21.15 -28.35 -1.39
C GLY A 312 20.33 -28.75 -0.17
N GLU A 313 20.41 -27.99 0.93
CA GLU A 313 19.67 -28.27 2.16
C GLU A 313 18.27 -27.63 2.17
N THR A 314 17.30 -28.38 2.71
CA THR A 314 15.89 -27.95 2.76
C THR A 314 15.52 -27.43 4.14
N TYR A 315 15.13 -26.16 4.20
CA TYR A 315 14.65 -25.50 5.40
C TYR A 315 13.15 -25.22 5.27
N LYS A 316 12.36 -25.64 6.27
CA LYS A 316 10.91 -25.39 6.32
C LYS A 316 10.59 -24.44 7.47
N LEU A 317 10.26 -23.20 7.13
CA LEU A 317 9.94 -22.11 8.05
C LEU A 317 8.42 -21.90 8.15
N SER A 318 7.96 -21.25 9.21
CA SER A 318 6.54 -20.94 9.46
C SER A 318 6.35 -19.56 10.08
N LEU A 319 6.98 -19.28 11.22
CA LEU A 319 6.93 -17.98 11.90
C LEU A 319 8.15 -17.12 11.58
N LEU A 320 9.34 -17.73 11.51
CA LEU A 320 10.58 -17.00 11.28
C LEU A 320 10.65 -16.46 9.82
N PRO A 321 11.12 -15.22 9.62
CA PRO A 321 11.41 -14.69 8.29
C PRO A 321 12.53 -15.49 7.59
N SER A 322 12.45 -15.58 6.27
CA SER A 322 13.39 -16.35 5.42
C SER A 322 14.87 -16.01 5.60
N GLY A 323 15.19 -14.76 5.96
CA GLY A 323 16.57 -14.29 6.18
C GLY A 323 17.31 -15.02 7.30
N ILE A 324 16.62 -15.69 8.23
CA ILE A 324 17.23 -16.24 9.44
C ILE A 324 18.26 -17.34 9.12
N VAL A 325 18.00 -18.15 8.09
CA VAL A 325 18.87 -19.25 7.65
C VAL A 325 20.19 -18.71 7.10
N ARG A 326 20.19 -17.47 6.60
CA ARG A 326 21.35 -16.78 6.04
C ARG A 326 22.07 -15.89 7.07
N GLY A 327 21.63 -15.88 8.33
CA GLY A 327 22.11 -14.96 9.36
C GLY A 327 21.71 -13.49 9.13
N THR A 328 20.83 -13.22 8.16
CA THR A 328 20.31 -11.87 7.91
C THR A 328 19.35 -11.47 9.02
N LEU A 329 19.47 -10.24 9.53
CA LEU A 329 18.62 -9.72 10.61
C LEU A 329 17.13 -9.87 10.24
N SER A 330 16.49 -10.79 10.94
CA SER A 330 15.12 -11.21 10.72
C SER A 330 14.23 -10.60 11.79
N VAL A 331 13.11 -10.01 11.36
CA VAL A 331 12.25 -9.20 12.21
C VAL A 331 10.81 -9.70 12.15
N ILE A 332 10.22 -9.94 13.33
CA ILE A 332 8.79 -10.23 13.51
C ILE A 332 8.11 -8.93 13.97
N GLY A 333 7.29 -8.34 13.09
CA GLY A 333 6.57 -7.09 13.33
C GLY A 333 5.29 -7.27 14.18
N ASN A 334 4.79 -6.14 14.69
CA ASN A 334 3.61 -6.05 15.57
C ASN A 334 2.26 -6.43 14.91
N GLY A 335 2.24 -6.62 13.59
CA GLY A 335 1.07 -7.11 12.87
C GLY A 335 0.89 -8.62 12.99
N VAL A 336 1.95 -9.37 13.28
CA VAL A 336 1.95 -10.83 13.50
C VAL A 336 1.18 -11.20 14.78
N VAL A 337 0.67 -12.43 14.85
CA VAL A 337 0.26 -13.13 16.08
C VAL A 337 1.27 -14.25 16.37
N LEU A 338 1.99 -14.12 17.47
CA LEU A 338 3.17 -14.94 17.79
C LEU A 338 2.81 -16.09 18.73
N ASP A 339 3.08 -17.32 18.31
CA ASP A 339 2.99 -18.48 19.19
C ASP A 339 4.38 -18.76 19.79
N PRO A 340 4.58 -18.58 21.11
CA PRO A 340 5.92 -18.62 21.69
C PRO A 340 6.49 -20.04 21.78
N TRP A 341 5.64 -21.07 21.90
CA TRP A 341 6.07 -22.47 21.86
C TRP A 341 6.38 -22.92 20.44
N ALA A 342 5.60 -22.48 19.44
CA ALA A 342 5.92 -22.77 18.04
C ALA A 342 7.21 -22.06 17.60
N LEU A 343 7.45 -20.82 18.05
CA LEU A 343 8.73 -20.12 17.86
C LEU A 343 9.89 -20.94 18.42
N LYS A 344 9.80 -21.40 19.67
CA LYS A 344 10.85 -22.19 20.32
C LYS A 344 11.15 -23.47 19.55
N ALA A 345 10.12 -24.25 19.21
CA ALA A 345 10.28 -25.48 18.42
C ALA A 345 10.86 -25.23 17.01
N GLU A 346 10.52 -24.09 16.37
CA GLU A 346 11.09 -23.71 15.07
C GLU A 346 12.57 -23.33 15.19
N VAL A 347 12.96 -22.58 16.24
CA VAL A 347 14.36 -22.24 16.54
C VAL A 347 15.18 -23.49 16.85
N GLU A 348 14.73 -24.36 17.76
CA GLU A 348 15.42 -25.61 18.14
C GLU A 348 15.66 -26.51 16.92
N LYS A 349 14.65 -26.65 16.06
CA LYS A 349 14.75 -27.40 14.80
C LYS A 349 15.81 -26.80 13.86
N LEU A 350 15.83 -25.48 13.70
CA LEU A 350 16.82 -24.81 12.84
C LEU A 350 18.24 -24.91 13.39
N SER A 351 18.42 -24.82 14.71
CA SER A 351 19.72 -25.03 15.34
C SER A 351 20.21 -26.48 15.24
N ALA A 352 19.31 -27.47 15.22
CA ALA A 352 19.66 -28.85 14.86
C ALA A 352 20.08 -29.01 13.38
N GLN A 353 19.75 -28.05 12.51
CA GLN A 353 20.24 -27.92 11.13
C GLN A 353 21.44 -26.94 11.02
N GLY A 354 22.08 -26.56 12.13
CA GLY A 354 23.27 -25.69 12.14
C GLY A 354 23.01 -24.17 12.05
N VAL A 355 21.74 -23.73 12.04
CA VAL A 355 21.39 -22.29 11.99
C VAL A 355 21.42 -21.69 13.39
N THR A 356 22.29 -20.69 13.58
CA THR A 356 22.41 -19.96 14.85
C THR A 356 21.42 -18.80 14.93
N VAL A 357 20.45 -18.90 15.84
CA VAL A 357 19.46 -17.84 16.12
C VAL A 357 19.86 -17.11 17.40
N THR A 358 20.11 -15.80 17.31
CA THR A 358 20.54 -14.95 18.43
C THR A 358 19.78 -13.61 18.42
N PRO A 359 19.88 -12.78 19.46
CA PRO A 359 19.35 -11.41 19.44
C PRO A 359 19.95 -10.52 18.32
N GLU A 360 21.09 -10.88 17.75
CA GLU A 360 21.70 -10.17 16.61
C GLU A 360 21.05 -10.57 15.28
N THR A 361 20.56 -11.81 15.15
CA THR A 361 19.93 -12.33 13.92
C THR A 361 18.40 -12.33 13.97
N LEU A 362 17.77 -12.27 15.16
CA LEU A 362 16.32 -12.23 15.34
C LEU A 362 15.88 -11.08 16.26
N ARG A 363 14.87 -10.31 15.82
CA ARG A 363 14.15 -9.32 16.63
C ARG A 363 12.64 -9.50 16.55
N ILE A 364 11.96 -9.33 17.67
CA ILE A 364 10.52 -9.50 17.83
C ILE A 364 9.93 -8.22 18.40
N ALA A 365 8.85 -7.71 17.80
CA ALA A 365 8.17 -6.53 18.30
C ALA A 365 7.62 -6.79 19.72
N ASP A 366 8.02 -5.96 20.67
CA ASP A 366 7.57 -6.01 22.06
C ASP A 366 6.03 -5.96 22.20
N ASN A 367 5.35 -5.22 21.35
CA ASN A 367 3.89 -5.11 21.31
C ASN A 367 3.19 -6.19 20.42
N CYS A 368 3.90 -7.24 19.99
CA CYS A 368 3.32 -8.36 19.24
C CYS A 368 2.35 -9.18 20.12
N PRO A 369 1.09 -9.41 19.71
CA PRO A 369 0.14 -10.26 20.43
C PRO A 369 0.53 -11.75 20.38
N LEU A 370 0.25 -12.46 21.48
CA LEU A 370 0.53 -13.88 21.64
C LEU A 370 -0.65 -14.75 21.21
N ILE A 371 -0.32 -15.89 20.61
CA ILE A 371 -1.19 -17.06 20.48
C ILE A 371 -0.97 -17.91 21.74
N LEU A 372 -2.06 -18.20 22.44
CA LEU A 372 -2.10 -18.98 23.67
C LEU A 372 -2.75 -20.35 23.41
N PRO A 373 -2.57 -21.37 24.29
CA PRO A 373 -3.22 -22.67 24.11
C PRO A 373 -4.74 -22.56 23.91
N ILE A 374 -5.39 -21.69 24.69
CA ILE A 374 -6.83 -21.39 24.60
C ILE A 374 -7.28 -20.92 23.21
N HIS A 375 -6.39 -20.26 22.45
CA HIS A 375 -6.69 -19.82 21.09
C HIS A 375 -6.67 -20.99 20.11
N ARG A 376 -5.73 -21.94 20.27
CA ARG A 376 -5.67 -23.16 19.45
C ARG A 376 -6.88 -24.05 19.72
N ASP A 377 -7.25 -24.22 20.98
CA ASP A 377 -8.46 -24.94 21.41
C ASP A 377 -9.72 -24.35 20.75
N LEU A 378 -9.93 -23.03 20.88
CA LEU A 378 -11.11 -22.35 20.36
C LEU A 378 -11.20 -22.39 18.81
N ASP A 379 -10.06 -22.32 18.11
CA ASP A 379 -9.97 -22.49 16.66
C ASP A 379 -10.41 -23.90 16.24
N ALA A 380 -9.95 -24.94 16.94
CA ALA A 380 -10.39 -26.32 16.71
C ALA A 380 -11.88 -26.55 17.03
N LEU A 381 -12.36 -26.07 18.19
CA LEU A 381 -13.77 -26.20 18.61
C LEU A 381 -14.73 -25.55 17.61
N ARG A 382 -14.42 -24.33 17.13
CA ARG A 382 -15.22 -23.63 16.10
C ARG A 382 -15.22 -24.38 14.77
N GLU A 383 -14.09 -24.91 14.33
CA GLU A 383 -13.99 -25.70 13.09
C GLU A 383 -14.68 -27.06 13.17
N ASP A 384 -14.72 -27.69 14.35
CA ASP A 384 -15.41 -28.98 14.52
C ASP A 384 -16.93 -28.80 14.61
N ALA A 385 -17.41 -27.74 15.26
CA ALA A 385 -18.82 -27.38 15.31
C ALA A 385 -19.39 -26.88 13.96
N SER A 386 -18.56 -26.31 13.07
CA SER A 386 -19.04 -25.64 11.83
C SER A 386 -19.63 -26.57 10.75
N GLY A 387 -19.56 -27.90 10.89
CA GLY A 387 -20.24 -28.84 9.99
C GLY A 387 -19.84 -28.70 8.50
N GLN A 388 -20.77 -28.25 7.64
CA GLN A 388 -20.51 -27.93 6.23
C GLN A 388 -19.95 -26.52 6.02
N GLY A 389 -20.11 -25.61 6.98
CA GLY A 389 -19.61 -24.23 6.94
C GLY A 389 -18.14 -24.07 7.35
N LYS A 390 -17.35 -25.15 7.33
CA LYS A 390 -15.93 -25.13 7.73
C LYS A 390 -15.11 -24.22 6.82
N ILE A 391 -14.32 -23.34 7.43
CA ILE A 391 -13.38 -22.49 6.71
C ILE A 391 -12.19 -23.33 6.24
N GLY A 392 -11.80 -24.34 7.03
CA GLY A 392 -10.59 -25.13 6.80
C GLY A 392 -9.36 -24.43 7.40
N THR A 393 -9.48 -23.93 8.63
CA THR A 393 -8.39 -23.22 9.30
C THR A 393 -7.20 -24.15 9.56
N THR A 394 -6.03 -23.56 9.86
CA THR A 394 -4.85 -24.33 10.23
C THR A 394 -4.91 -24.91 11.64
N ARG A 395 -5.97 -24.65 12.44
CA ARG A 395 -6.08 -25.02 13.86
C ARG A 395 -4.89 -24.56 14.71
N ARG A 396 -4.41 -23.35 14.41
CA ARG A 396 -3.20 -22.73 14.99
C ARG A 396 -3.52 -21.51 15.87
N GLY A 397 -4.81 -21.25 16.15
CA GLY A 397 -5.24 -20.17 17.03
C GLY A 397 -5.17 -18.77 16.43
N ILE A 398 -4.97 -18.65 15.11
CA ILE A 398 -4.76 -17.37 14.41
C ILE A 398 -5.98 -16.47 14.54
N GLY A 399 -7.17 -17.00 14.22
CA GLY A 399 -8.42 -16.25 14.28
C GLY A 399 -8.71 -15.74 15.69
N PRO A 400 -8.78 -16.62 16.71
CA PRO A 400 -8.97 -16.19 18.09
C PRO A 400 -7.91 -15.20 18.62
N ALA A 401 -6.63 -15.34 18.25
CA ALA A 401 -5.60 -14.38 18.65
C ALA A 401 -5.79 -12.99 18.01
N TYR A 402 -6.21 -12.92 16.75
CA TYR A 402 -6.60 -11.65 16.12
C TYR A 402 -7.91 -11.09 16.68
N GLU A 403 -8.88 -11.93 17.02
CA GLU A 403 -10.11 -11.53 17.71
C GLU A 403 -9.80 -10.88 19.07
N ASP A 404 -8.88 -11.47 19.83
CA ASP A 404 -8.42 -10.93 21.12
C ASP A 404 -7.61 -9.63 20.97
N LYS A 405 -6.86 -9.48 19.86
CA LYS A 405 -6.14 -8.25 19.50
C LYS A 405 -7.11 -7.10 19.30
N VAL A 406 -8.11 -7.26 18.42
CA VAL A 406 -9.13 -6.22 18.16
C VAL A 406 -10.11 -6.06 19.33
N GLY A 407 -10.35 -7.13 20.09
CA GLY A 407 -11.08 -7.14 21.35
C GLY A 407 -10.35 -6.45 22.51
N ARG A 408 -9.09 -6.02 22.33
CA ARG A 408 -8.26 -5.32 23.33
C ARG A 408 -8.01 -6.14 24.60
N ARG A 409 -7.97 -7.47 24.47
CA ARG A 409 -7.76 -8.44 25.56
C ARG A 409 -6.55 -9.36 25.35
N ALA A 410 -5.92 -9.35 24.18
CA ALA A 410 -4.71 -10.13 23.90
C ALA A 410 -3.56 -9.79 24.87
N ILE A 411 -2.90 -10.84 25.35
CA ILE A 411 -1.57 -10.76 25.97
C ILE A 411 -0.54 -10.55 24.86
N ARG A 412 0.50 -9.77 25.12
CA ARG A 412 1.57 -9.42 24.17
C ARG A 412 2.95 -9.78 24.70
N VAL A 413 3.96 -9.81 23.84
CA VAL A 413 5.36 -10.11 24.20
C VAL A 413 5.86 -9.26 25.38
N CYS A 414 5.54 -7.97 25.42
CA CYS A 414 5.93 -7.06 26.51
C CYS A 414 5.33 -7.44 27.87
N ASP A 415 4.18 -8.12 27.89
CA ASP A 415 3.49 -8.50 29.12
C ASP A 415 4.20 -9.71 29.79
N LEU A 416 5.02 -10.47 29.04
CA LEU A 416 5.88 -11.53 29.56
C LEU A 416 6.98 -11.00 30.51
N ALA A 417 7.38 -9.73 30.38
CA ALA A 417 8.30 -9.09 31.33
C ALA A 417 7.63 -8.71 32.66
N HIS A 418 6.30 -8.85 32.74
CA HIS A 418 5.47 -8.35 33.84
C HIS A 418 4.43 -9.38 34.32
N LEU A 419 4.77 -10.68 34.30
CA LEU A 419 3.87 -11.78 34.67
C LEU A 419 3.16 -11.59 36.02
N GLY A 420 3.86 -11.07 37.04
CA GLY A 420 3.27 -10.77 38.35
C GLY A 420 2.17 -9.69 38.34
N GLY A 421 2.07 -8.89 37.26
CA GLY A 421 1.01 -7.91 37.02
C GLY A 421 -0.05 -8.35 36.00
N LEU A 422 0.04 -9.57 35.47
CA LEU A 422 -0.79 -10.05 34.34
C LEU A 422 -2.25 -10.34 34.72
N GLY A 423 -2.55 -10.44 36.02
CA GLY A 423 -3.86 -10.85 36.56
C GLY A 423 -5.06 -10.13 35.93
N PRO A 424 -5.13 -8.78 35.90
CA PRO A 424 -6.24 -8.07 35.30
C PRO A 424 -6.40 -8.26 33.78
N GLN A 425 -5.34 -8.65 33.05
CA GLN A 425 -5.43 -9.04 31.65
C GLN A 425 -6.02 -10.46 31.52
N LEU A 426 -5.55 -11.40 32.35
CA LEU A 426 -6.09 -12.76 32.42
C LEU A 426 -7.55 -12.78 32.86
N ASP A 427 -7.98 -11.93 33.80
CA ASP A 427 -9.38 -11.82 34.21
C ASP A 427 -10.29 -11.48 33.02
N ARG A 428 -9.87 -10.52 32.17
CA ARG A 428 -10.61 -10.13 30.95
C ARG A 428 -10.56 -11.20 29.86
N LEU A 429 -9.45 -11.93 29.77
CA LEU A 429 -9.24 -13.03 28.84
C LEU A 429 -10.17 -14.21 29.18
N CYS A 430 -10.08 -14.72 30.41
CA CYS A 430 -10.89 -15.83 30.90
C CYS A 430 -12.39 -15.48 30.88
N ALA A 431 -12.80 -14.29 31.34
CA ALA A 431 -14.21 -13.88 31.30
C ALA A 431 -14.85 -13.93 29.89
N HIS A 432 -14.05 -13.77 28.83
CA HIS A 432 -14.50 -13.97 27.45
C HIS A 432 -14.44 -15.45 27.03
N HIS A 433 -13.29 -16.10 27.21
CA HIS A 433 -13.06 -17.46 26.72
C HIS A 433 -13.85 -18.51 27.49
N ASP A 434 -14.06 -18.38 28.80
CA ASP A 434 -14.87 -19.29 29.62
C ASP A 434 -16.34 -19.31 29.17
N ALA A 435 -16.89 -18.15 28.80
CA ALA A 435 -18.24 -18.06 28.26
C ALA A 435 -18.38 -18.77 26.91
N LEU A 436 -17.35 -18.70 26.05
CA LEU A 436 -17.30 -19.45 24.80
C LEU A 436 -17.12 -20.96 25.03
N ARG A 437 -16.19 -21.36 25.90
CA ARG A 437 -15.93 -22.76 26.26
C ARG A 437 -17.17 -23.43 26.85
N ALA A 438 -17.87 -22.76 27.76
CA ALA A 438 -19.16 -23.22 28.29
C ALA A 438 -20.21 -23.45 27.18
N GLY A 439 -20.22 -22.62 26.14
CA GLY A 439 -21.07 -22.79 24.95
C GLY A 439 -20.74 -24.03 24.10
N PHE A 440 -19.50 -24.54 24.19
CA PHE A 440 -19.07 -25.80 23.57
C PHE A 440 -19.13 -27.01 24.53
N GLY A 441 -19.52 -26.82 25.80
CA GLY A 441 -19.50 -27.87 26.83
C GLY A 441 -18.10 -28.15 27.41
N GLU A 442 -17.14 -27.26 27.16
CA GLU A 442 -15.76 -27.36 27.63
C GLU A 442 -15.59 -26.75 29.04
N PRO A 443 -14.65 -27.23 29.86
CA PRO A 443 -14.34 -26.62 31.15
C PRO A 443 -13.76 -25.21 30.98
N PRO A 444 -13.81 -24.37 32.03
CA PRO A 444 -13.12 -23.07 32.07
C PRO A 444 -11.62 -23.18 31.81
N VAL A 445 -11.00 -22.06 31.45
CA VAL A 445 -9.55 -21.95 31.27
C VAL A 445 -8.82 -22.24 32.57
N ASP A 446 -7.90 -23.20 32.56
CA ASP A 446 -6.95 -23.41 33.65
C ASP A 446 -5.92 -22.27 33.67
N ARG A 447 -6.28 -21.23 34.42
CA ARG A 447 -5.47 -20.03 34.59
C ARG A 447 -4.12 -20.31 35.27
N ALA A 448 -4.09 -21.18 36.27
CA ALA A 448 -2.86 -21.46 37.03
C ALA A 448 -1.83 -22.15 36.12
N ARG A 449 -2.30 -23.10 35.30
CA ARG A 449 -1.48 -23.71 34.25
C ARG A 449 -1.03 -22.70 33.21
N LEU A 450 -1.90 -21.83 32.72
CA LEU A 450 -1.54 -20.81 31.73
C LEU A 450 -0.49 -19.82 32.26
N GLU A 451 -0.62 -19.37 33.52
CA GLU A 451 0.39 -18.53 34.18
C GLU A 451 1.75 -19.24 34.30
N ALA A 452 1.76 -20.55 34.64
CA ALA A 452 2.99 -21.35 34.70
C ALA A 452 3.64 -21.54 33.32
N GLU A 453 2.88 -21.96 32.30
CA GLU A 453 3.38 -22.15 30.92
C GLU A 453 3.92 -20.84 30.32
N LEU A 454 3.34 -19.69 30.68
CA LEU A 454 3.86 -18.36 30.31
C LEU A 454 5.17 -18.03 31.04
N GLY A 455 5.30 -18.41 32.32
CA GLY A 455 6.54 -18.29 33.09
C GLY A 455 7.70 -19.07 32.49
N GLU A 456 7.46 -20.32 32.09
CA GLU A 456 8.47 -21.20 31.49
C GLU A 456 9.00 -20.72 30.12
N ILE A 457 8.18 -19.98 29.36
CA ILE A 457 8.53 -19.53 28.01
C ILE A 457 9.00 -18.07 27.94
N ALA A 458 8.78 -17.28 28.99
CA ALA A 458 9.02 -15.83 28.99
C ALA A 458 10.47 -15.45 28.63
N ASP A 459 11.47 -15.94 29.36
CA ASP A 459 12.88 -15.61 29.15
C ASP A 459 13.36 -15.94 27.73
N PHE A 460 12.89 -17.08 27.18
CA PHE A 460 13.22 -17.49 25.82
C PHE A 460 12.71 -16.48 24.77
N VAL A 461 11.51 -15.91 24.95
CA VAL A 461 10.95 -14.93 24.00
C VAL A 461 11.56 -13.55 24.22
N LEU A 462 11.73 -13.14 25.48
CA LEU A 462 12.18 -11.81 25.87
C LEU A 462 13.59 -11.47 25.39
N GLN A 463 14.49 -12.45 25.23
CA GLN A 463 15.84 -12.21 24.68
C GLN A 463 15.83 -11.60 23.27
N PHE A 464 14.78 -11.87 22.48
CA PHE A 464 14.61 -11.35 21.12
C PHE A 464 13.71 -10.09 21.06
N ALA A 465 13.03 -9.75 22.15
CA ALA A 465 12.04 -8.68 22.17
C ALA A 465 12.68 -7.28 22.04
N GLY A 466 11.97 -6.35 21.43
CA GLY A 466 12.36 -4.94 21.40
C GLY A 466 11.45 -4.03 20.56
N PRO A 467 11.72 -2.71 20.56
CA PRO A 467 10.93 -1.72 19.85
C PRO A 467 11.25 -1.75 18.35
N VAL A 468 10.71 -2.74 17.64
CA VAL A 468 10.99 -3.02 16.21
C VAL A 468 10.79 -1.81 15.30
N TRP A 469 9.80 -0.96 15.57
CA TRP A 469 9.56 0.28 14.82
C TRP A 469 10.80 1.20 14.79
N LYS A 470 11.57 1.24 15.89
CA LYS A 470 12.80 2.02 16.01
C LYS A 470 13.91 1.39 15.17
N THR A 471 14.16 0.10 15.35
CA THR A 471 15.17 -0.67 14.58
C THR A 471 14.97 -0.54 13.07
N LEU A 472 13.73 -0.66 12.60
CA LEU A 472 13.42 -0.55 11.17
C LEU A 472 13.51 0.89 10.66
N ASN A 473 13.15 1.89 11.46
CA ASN A 473 13.29 3.30 11.08
C ASN A 473 14.77 3.72 11.02
N GLU A 474 15.60 3.25 11.95
CA GLU A 474 17.06 3.44 11.93
C GLU A 474 17.69 2.80 10.68
N ALA A 475 17.33 1.54 10.37
CA ALA A 475 17.79 0.87 9.17
C ALA A 475 17.37 1.60 7.88
N ARG A 476 16.12 2.08 7.82
CA ARG A 476 15.59 2.89 6.71
C ARG A 476 16.36 4.20 6.54
N GLN A 477 16.69 4.90 7.62
CA GLN A 477 17.49 6.14 7.59
C GLN A 477 18.94 5.90 7.13
N GLN A 478 19.49 4.73 7.44
CA GLN A 478 20.80 4.28 6.97
C GLN A 478 20.79 3.82 5.50
N GLY A 479 19.64 3.83 4.81
CA GLY A 479 19.52 3.37 3.42
C GLY A 479 19.62 1.85 3.24
N ARG A 480 19.51 1.08 4.33
CA ARG A 480 19.55 -0.40 4.29
C ARG A 480 18.34 -0.95 3.55
N ARG A 481 18.55 -2.04 2.81
CA ARG A 481 17.52 -2.76 2.05
C ARG A 481 16.64 -3.58 2.98
N ILE A 482 15.36 -3.25 3.03
CA ILE A 482 14.37 -3.96 3.84
C ILE A 482 13.46 -4.79 2.92
N LEU A 483 13.45 -6.11 3.12
CA LEU A 483 12.52 -7.02 2.47
C LEU A 483 11.33 -7.31 3.41
N PHE A 484 10.13 -6.88 3.05
CA PHE A 484 8.91 -7.24 3.77
C PHE A 484 8.34 -8.53 3.16
N GLU A 485 8.28 -9.58 3.98
CA GLU A 485 7.80 -10.91 3.61
C GLU A 485 6.30 -11.05 3.96
N GLY A 486 5.45 -11.06 2.94
CA GLY A 486 4.02 -11.30 3.07
C GLY A 486 3.69 -12.79 3.17
N ALA A 487 2.85 -13.13 4.15
CA ALA A 487 2.27 -14.46 4.30
C ALA A 487 0.94 -14.58 3.53
N GLN A 488 0.53 -15.81 3.19
CA GLN A 488 -0.70 -16.09 2.41
C GLN A 488 -0.75 -15.25 1.11
N GLY A 489 -1.94 -14.92 0.59
CA GLY A 489 -2.13 -14.11 -0.61
C GLY A 489 -3.36 -13.21 -0.48
N VAL A 490 -3.51 -12.26 -1.39
CA VAL A 490 -4.55 -11.20 -1.35
C VAL A 490 -5.96 -11.79 -1.33
N LEU A 491 -6.20 -12.92 -1.99
CA LEU A 491 -7.53 -13.55 -2.01
C LEU A 491 -7.88 -14.30 -0.71
N LEU A 492 -6.95 -14.32 0.26
CA LEU A 492 -7.15 -14.73 1.65
C LEU A 492 -7.10 -13.55 2.64
N ASP A 493 -7.03 -12.29 2.16
CA ASP A 493 -7.12 -11.10 3.01
C ASP A 493 -8.48 -11.04 3.74
N VAL A 494 -8.49 -10.61 5.01
CA VAL A 494 -9.73 -10.55 5.82
C VAL A 494 -10.78 -9.58 5.26
N ASP A 495 -10.36 -8.49 4.61
CA ASP A 495 -11.24 -7.47 4.02
C ASP A 495 -11.38 -7.62 2.49
N HIS A 496 -10.30 -8.04 1.81
CA HIS A 496 -10.23 -8.06 0.33
C HIS A 496 -10.29 -9.46 -0.30
N GLY A 497 -10.29 -10.52 0.51
CA GLY A 497 -10.37 -11.91 0.05
C GLY A 497 -11.79 -12.44 -0.10
N THR A 498 -11.91 -13.75 -0.31
CA THR A 498 -13.21 -14.43 -0.48
C THR A 498 -13.88 -14.71 0.87
N TYR A 499 -14.22 -13.67 1.64
CA TYR A 499 -14.79 -13.78 2.98
C TYR A 499 -16.06 -14.67 2.98
N PRO A 500 -16.28 -15.57 3.96
CA PRO A 500 -15.48 -15.82 5.17
C PRO A 500 -14.31 -16.81 4.97
N PHE A 501 -14.07 -17.29 3.76
CA PHE A 501 -13.02 -18.28 3.45
C PHE A 501 -11.64 -17.62 3.28
N VAL A 502 -11.20 -16.94 4.34
CA VAL A 502 -10.01 -16.05 4.39
C VAL A 502 -9.20 -16.29 5.67
N THR A 503 -8.04 -15.65 5.81
CA THR A 503 -7.36 -15.55 7.10
C THR A 503 -7.84 -14.33 7.88
N SER A 504 -7.42 -14.18 9.14
CA SER A 504 -7.88 -13.10 10.04
C SER A 504 -6.91 -11.91 10.10
N SER A 505 -6.03 -11.79 9.10
CA SER A 505 -5.09 -10.70 8.90
C SER A 505 -5.26 -10.10 7.51
N ASN A 506 -4.85 -8.84 7.35
CA ASN A 506 -4.66 -8.26 6.04
C ASN A 506 -3.35 -8.79 5.43
N THR A 507 -3.42 -9.31 4.22
CA THR A 507 -2.32 -9.87 3.44
C THR A 507 -1.81 -8.89 2.38
N ILE A 508 -2.56 -7.82 2.09
CA ILE A 508 -2.16 -6.73 1.18
C ILE A 508 -0.89 -5.98 1.67
N ALA A 509 -0.16 -5.38 0.71
CA ALA A 509 1.12 -4.72 0.98
C ALA A 509 1.04 -3.48 1.89
N GLY A 510 -0.11 -2.80 1.97
CA GLY A 510 -0.31 -1.68 2.91
C GLY A 510 -0.08 -2.06 4.37
N THR A 511 -0.31 -3.33 4.72
CA THR A 511 -0.08 -3.89 6.05
C THR A 511 1.41 -3.93 6.43
N ALA A 512 2.34 -3.85 5.47
CA ALA A 512 3.77 -3.76 5.77
C ALA A 512 4.12 -2.53 6.63
N ALA A 513 3.35 -1.44 6.50
CA ALA A 513 3.49 -0.25 7.35
C ALA A 513 2.93 -0.47 8.76
N SER A 514 1.62 -0.70 8.87
CA SER A 514 0.91 -0.84 10.16
C SER A 514 1.36 -2.07 10.98
N GLY A 515 1.77 -3.14 10.29
CA GLY A 515 2.28 -4.37 10.88
C GLY A 515 3.74 -4.34 11.33
N THR A 516 4.45 -3.22 11.11
CA THR A 516 5.87 -3.05 11.53
C THR A 516 6.15 -1.75 12.28
N GLY A 517 5.17 -0.84 12.36
CA GLY A 517 5.31 0.47 12.99
C GLY A 517 5.99 1.52 12.09
N LEU A 518 6.10 1.26 10.79
CA LEU A 518 6.60 2.22 9.80
C LEU A 518 5.45 3.01 9.15
N GLY A 519 5.76 4.19 8.61
CA GLY A 519 4.78 5.00 7.86
C GLY A 519 4.39 4.38 6.50
N PRO A 520 3.22 4.71 5.92
CA PRO A 520 2.67 4.06 4.72
C PRO A 520 3.62 3.98 3.51
N SER A 521 4.51 4.95 3.33
CA SER A 521 5.53 4.94 2.25
C SER A 521 6.60 3.84 2.40
N ALA A 522 6.58 3.05 3.47
CA ALA A 522 7.58 2.02 3.72
C ALA A 522 7.44 0.77 2.83
N ALA A 523 6.28 0.53 2.21
CA ALA A 523 6.08 -0.64 1.34
C ALA A 523 7.06 -0.70 0.16
N GLY A 524 7.54 0.46 -0.32
CA GLY A 524 8.55 0.55 -1.37
C GLY A 524 8.07 -0.04 -2.70
N PHE A 525 8.92 -0.83 -3.36
CA PHE A 525 8.52 -1.60 -4.53
C PHE A 525 7.66 -2.79 -4.09
N VAL A 526 6.39 -2.83 -4.51
CA VAL A 526 5.51 -3.96 -4.21
C VAL A 526 5.59 -4.98 -5.34
N LEU A 527 6.11 -6.17 -5.02
CA LEU A 527 6.22 -7.31 -5.93
C LEU A 527 5.10 -8.33 -5.65
N GLY A 528 4.16 -8.45 -6.58
CA GLY A 528 3.09 -9.45 -6.51
C GLY A 528 3.55 -10.78 -7.11
N ILE A 529 3.61 -11.85 -6.32
CA ILE A 529 3.90 -13.19 -6.84
C ILE A 529 2.60 -13.80 -7.38
N VAL A 530 2.56 -14.15 -8.66
CA VAL A 530 1.37 -14.66 -9.34
C VAL A 530 1.75 -15.91 -10.12
N LYS A 531 0.98 -16.99 -9.98
CA LYS A 531 1.18 -18.23 -10.73
C LYS A 531 0.56 -18.09 -12.13
N ALA A 532 1.15 -18.73 -13.15
CA ALA A 532 0.65 -18.74 -14.53
C ALA A 532 -0.70 -19.48 -14.72
N TYR A 533 -1.28 -19.99 -13.64
CA TYR A 533 -2.62 -20.54 -13.55
C TYR A 533 -3.12 -20.28 -12.12
N THR A 534 -4.33 -20.67 -11.77
CA THR A 534 -4.87 -20.45 -10.43
C THR A 534 -4.90 -21.72 -9.60
N THR A 535 -4.73 -21.57 -8.29
CA THR A 535 -4.79 -22.66 -7.32
C THR A 535 -5.44 -22.19 -6.03
N ARG A 536 -6.19 -23.09 -5.37
CA ARG A 536 -6.82 -22.80 -4.08
C ARG A 536 -6.62 -23.96 -3.10
N VAL A 537 -6.25 -23.63 -1.87
CA VAL A 537 -6.23 -24.56 -0.73
C VAL A 537 -7.52 -24.39 0.05
N GLY A 538 -8.23 -25.49 0.32
CA GLY A 538 -9.44 -25.49 1.15
C GLY A 538 -10.71 -25.01 0.44
N SER A 539 -11.71 -24.73 1.27
CA SER A 539 -13.08 -24.37 0.88
C SER A 539 -13.18 -22.98 0.22
N GLY A 540 -14.36 -22.70 -0.33
CA GLY A 540 -14.75 -21.37 -0.84
C GLY A 540 -14.73 -21.25 -2.36
N PRO A 541 -15.27 -20.14 -2.91
CA PRO A 541 -15.49 -19.98 -4.34
C PRO A 541 -14.21 -20.01 -5.18
N PHE A 542 -14.27 -20.60 -6.36
CA PHE A 542 -13.16 -20.67 -7.30
C PHE A 542 -13.70 -20.71 -8.74
N PRO A 543 -13.99 -19.56 -9.37
CA PRO A 543 -14.73 -19.52 -10.63
C PRO A 543 -14.06 -20.25 -11.80
N THR A 544 -12.72 -20.27 -11.83
CA THR A 544 -11.94 -20.90 -12.91
C THR A 544 -11.46 -22.32 -12.59
N GLU A 545 -12.01 -22.95 -11.55
CA GLU A 545 -11.69 -24.33 -11.18
C GLU A 545 -11.93 -25.32 -12.33
N LEU A 546 -11.04 -26.31 -12.44
CA LEU A 546 -11.11 -27.38 -13.42
C LEU A 546 -11.19 -28.74 -12.71
N GLU A 547 -12.30 -29.43 -12.94
CA GLU A 547 -12.51 -30.82 -12.52
C GLU A 547 -12.17 -31.84 -13.63
N ASP A 548 -11.57 -31.38 -14.73
CA ASP A 548 -11.22 -32.15 -15.91
C ASP A 548 -9.76 -32.62 -15.95
N GLU A 549 -9.38 -33.30 -17.04
CA GLU A 549 -8.01 -33.80 -17.29
C GLU A 549 -6.96 -32.66 -17.31
N ILE A 550 -7.34 -31.43 -17.70
CA ILE A 550 -6.43 -30.29 -17.67
C ILE A 550 -6.21 -29.83 -16.22
N GLY A 551 -7.27 -29.75 -15.42
CA GLY A 551 -7.17 -29.49 -13.98
C GLY A 551 -6.29 -30.52 -13.26
N GLN A 552 -6.41 -31.80 -13.62
CA GLN A 552 -5.53 -32.86 -13.14
C GLN A 552 -4.08 -32.65 -13.59
N ARG A 553 -3.82 -32.43 -14.89
CA ARG A 553 -2.49 -32.20 -15.46
C ARG A 553 -1.77 -31.01 -14.84
N LEU A 554 -2.48 -29.90 -14.60
CA LEU A 554 -1.95 -28.73 -13.89
C LEU A 554 -1.53 -29.08 -12.46
N GLY A 555 -2.37 -29.83 -11.74
CA GLY A 555 -2.07 -30.24 -10.36
C GLY A 555 -0.88 -31.21 -10.25
N GLU A 556 -0.75 -32.14 -11.17
CA GLU A 556 0.34 -33.12 -11.22
C GLU A 556 1.68 -32.45 -11.58
N ARG A 557 1.74 -31.75 -12.73
CA ARG A 557 2.96 -31.04 -13.18
C ARG A 557 3.35 -29.90 -12.24
N GLY A 558 2.37 -29.24 -11.63
CA GLY A 558 2.61 -28.21 -10.64
C GLY A 558 3.05 -28.74 -9.27
N HIS A 559 3.00 -30.05 -9.02
CA HIS A 559 3.18 -30.65 -7.69
C HIS A 559 2.30 -29.97 -6.63
N GLU A 560 1.03 -29.74 -6.96
CA GLU A 560 0.12 -28.88 -6.21
C GLU A 560 -0.49 -29.60 -4.98
N PHE A 561 0.37 -29.81 -3.98
CA PHE A 561 0.05 -30.42 -2.69
C PHE A 561 0.47 -29.52 -1.53
N GLY A 562 -0.31 -29.51 -0.45
CA GLY A 562 0.00 -28.76 0.76
C GLY A 562 1.24 -29.30 1.48
N THR A 563 2.31 -28.52 1.58
CA THR A 563 3.59 -28.91 2.23
C THR A 563 3.47 -29.23 3.72
N VAL A 564 2.44 -28.70 4.39
CA VAL A 564 2.12 -28.94 5.80
C VAL A 564 1.01 -29.97 5.98
N THR A 565 0.00 -29.98 5.10
CA THR A 565 -1.25 -30.74 5.28
C THR A 565 -1.39 -31.96 4.38
N GLY A 566 -0.52 -32.14 3.39
CA GLY A 566 -0.60 -33.18 2.36
C GLY A 566 -1.76 -33.04 1.36
N ARG A 567 -2.69 -32.09 1.57
CA ARG A 567 -3.92 -31.97 0.77
C ARG A 567 -3.62 -31.55 -0.68
N LYS A 568 -4.20 -32.26 -1.65
CA LYS A 568 -4.25 -31.83 -3.07
C LYS A 568 -4.90 -30.45 -3.14
N ARG A 569 -4.34 -29.54 -3.94
CA ARG A 569 -4.93 -28.22 -4.21
C ARG A 569 -5.89 -28.30 -5.38
N ARG A 570 -6.90 -27.45 -5.33
CA ARG A 570 -7.81 -27.19 -6.45
C ARG A 570 -7.03 -26.39 -7.49
N CYS A 571 -7.18 -26.71 -8.77
CA CYS A 571 -6.43 -26.08 -9.86
C CYS A 571 -7.41 -25.50 -10.90
N GLY A 572 -7.01 -24.42 -11.57
CA GLY A 572 -7.89 -23.71 -12.50
C GLY A 572 -7.12 -22.83 -13.48
N TRP A 573 -7.80 -22.32 -14.50
CA TRP A 573 -7.22 -21.40 -15.48
C TRP A 573 -6.80 -20.07 -14.85
N PHE A 574 -5.89 -19.33 -15.50
CA PHE A 574 -5.50 -18.00 -15.00
C PHE A 574 -6.71 -17.07 -14.97
N ASP A 575 -6.94 -16.42 -13.83
CA ASP A 575 -8.02 -15.48 -13.65
C ASP A 575 -7.49 -14.06 -13.60
N ALA A 576 -7.62 -13.36 -14.73
CA ALA A 576 -7.11 -12.00 -14.83
C ALA A 576 -8.03 -10.98 -14.15
N VAL A 577 -9.31 -11.30 -13.90
CA VAL A 577 -10.24 -10.44 -13.16
C VAL A 577 -9.81 -10.37 -11.69
N LEU A 578 -9.66 -11.53 -11.06
CA LEU A 578 -9.18 -11.65 -9.68
C LEU A 578 -7.77 -11.08 -9.52
N VAL A 579 -6.84 -11.41 -10.43
CA VAL A 579 -5.46 -10.89 -10.31
C VAL A 579 -5.42 -9.38 -10.52
N ARG A 580 -6.15 -8.81 -11.49
CA ARG A 580 -6.27 -7.34 -11.67
C ARG A 580 -6.74 -6.66 -10.38
N GLN A 581 -7.78 -7.20 -9.75
CA GLN A 581 -8.31 -6.71 -8.49
C GLN A 581 -7.26 -6.81 -7.36
N SER A 582 -6.56 -7.95 -7.24
CA SER A 582 -5.45 -8.13 -6.28
C SER A 582 -4.32 -7.12 -6.48
N MET A 583 -3.94 -6.83 -7.73
CA MET A 583 -2.88 -5.86 -8.04
C MET A 583 -3.28 -4.45 -7.61
N ALA A 584 -4.53 -4.06 -7.90
CA ALA A 584 -5.07 -2.75 -7.57
C ALA A 584 -5.17 -2.52 -6.05
N VAL A 585 -5.82 -3.42 -5.30
CA VAL A 585 -6.02 -3.25 -3.83
C VAL A 585 -4.71 -3.28 -3.05
N SER A 586 -3.68 -3.93 -3.59
CA SER A 586 -2.36 -4.03 -2.95
C SER A 586 -1.34 -3.00 -3.43
N GLY A 587 -1.65 -2.18 -4.44
CA GLY A 587 -0.70 -1.23 -5.02
C GLY A 587 0.53 -1.89 -5.65
N VAL A 588 0.35 -3.02 -6.33
CA VAL A 588 1.47 -3.78 -6.91
C VAL A 588 2.20 -2.97 -8.00
N THR A 589 3.52 -2.89 -7.88
CA THR A 589 4.39 -2.14 -8.81
C THR A 589 4.87 -3.00 -9.99
N GLY A 590 4.93 -4.32 -9.79
CA GLY A 590 5.18 -5.31 -10.84
C GLY A 590 4.96 -6.72 -10.30
N ILE A 591 4.76 -7.70 -11.19
CA ILE A 591 4.57 -9.10 -10.80
C ILE A 591 5.83 -9.95 -11.01
N ALA A 592 5.97 -10.99 -10.19
CA ALA A 592 6.75 -12.16 -10.54
C ALA A 592 5.80 -13.26 -11.02
N LEU A 593 5.82 -13.58 -12.32
CA LEU A 593 5.01 -14.66 -12.88
C LEU A 593 5.74 -15.99 -12.65
N THR A 594 5.08 -16.98 -12.03
CA THR A 594 5.69 -18.26 -11.65
C THR A 594 5.01 -19.46 -12.32
N LYS A 595 5.73 -20.58 -12.40
CA LYS A 595 5.24 -21.87 -12.92
C LYS A 595 4.71 -21.81 -14.36
N LEU A 596 5.37 -21.03 -15.22
CA LEU A 596 5.07 -20.96 -16.65
C LEU A 596 5.25 -22.34 -17.34
N ASP A 597 6.26 -23.08 -16.90
CA ASP A 597 6.63 -24.44 -17.32
C ASP A 597 5.50 -25.46 -17.19
N VAL A 598 4.59 -25.27 -16.23
CA VAL A 598 3.43 -26.14 -16.01
C VAL A 598 2.42 -26.06 -17.17
N LEU A 599 2.48 -25.01 -17.99
CA LEU A 599 1.65 -24.85 -19.19
C LEU A 599 2.28 -25.48 -20.47
N ASP A 600 3.55 -25.88 -20.44
CA ASP A 600 4.23 -26.46 -21.61
C ASP A 600 3.50 -27.71 -22.14
N GLY A 601 3.39 -27.83 -23.47
CA GLY A 601 2.71 -28.94 -24.14
C GLY A 601 1.18 -28.90 -24.06
N LEU A 602 0.57 -27.75 -23.72
CA LEU A 602 -0.86 -27.51 -23.92
C LEU A 602 -1.09 -26.96 -25.33
N GLU A 603 -2.11 -27.47 -26.04
CA GLU A 603 -2.47 -26.98 -27.38
C GLU A 603 -3.22 -25.64 -27.30
N GLU A 604 -4.10 -25.52 -26.31
CA GLU A 604 -4.87 -24.31 -25.98
C GLU A 604 -4.71 -23.97 -24.50
N ILE A 605 -4.73 -22.67 -24.20
CA ILE A 605 -4.68 -22.10 -22.84
C ILE A 605 -5.81 -21.10 -22.73
N LYS A 606 -6.55 -21.11 -21.63
CA LYS A 606 -7.65 -20.16 -21.38
C LYS A 606 -7.27 -19.16 -20.28
N ILE A 607 -7.75 -17.93 -20.44
CA ILE A 607 -7.63 -16.85 -19.46
C ILE A 607 -9.04 -16.32 -19.17
N CYS A 608 -9.45 -16.28 -17.90
CA CYS A 608 -10.70 -15.62 -17.52
C CYS A 608 -10.53 -14.10 -17.58
N THR A 609 -11.38 -13.41 -18.34
CA THR A 609 -11.31 -11.97 -18.63
C THR A 609 -12.50 -11.18 -18.08
N GLY A 610 -13.58 -11.87 -17.71
CA GLY A 610 -14.78 -11.34 -17.07
C GLY A 610 -15.61 -12.46 -16.46
N TYR A 611 -16.70 -12.13 -15.77
CA TYR A 611 -17.67 -13.09 -15.25
C TYR A 611 -19.06 -12.85 -15.80
N ARG A 612 -19.88 -13.90 -15.85
CA ARG A 612 -21.33 -13.81 -16.01
C ARG A 612 -22.01 -14.14 -14.68
N LEU A 613 -22.93 -13.29 -14.23
CA LEU A 613 -23.81 -13.50 -13.09
C LEU A 613 -25.26 -13.32 -13.55
N GLY A 614 -25.92 -14.43 -13.88
CA GLY A 614 -27.20 -14.40 -14.59
C GLY A 614 -27.06 -13.68 -15.94
N ASP A 615 -27.89 -12.67 -16.19
CA ASP A 615 -27.83 -11.87 -17.44
C ASP A 615 -26.77 -10.74 -17.41
N THR A 616 -26.03 -10.57 -16.29
CA THR A 616 -25.07 -9.48 -16.12
C THR A 616 -23.64 -9.94 -16.34
N THR A 617 -22.86 -9.17 -17.10
CA THR A 617 -21.39 -9.34 -17.19
C THR A 617 -20.68 -8.45 -16.18
N LEU A 618 -19.73 -9.01 -15.43
CA LEU A 618 -18.90 -8.31 -14.43
C LEU A 618 -17.43 -8.30 -14.86
N ASP A 619 -16.75 -7.19 -14.57
CA ASP A 619 -15.32 -6.95 -14.80
C ASP A 619 -14.47 -6.99 -13.52
N HIS A 620 -15.09 -7.38 -12.40
CA HIS A 620 -14.53 -7.49 -11.07
C HIS A 620 -15.14 -8.72 -10.36
N PHE A 621 -14.50 -9.20 -9.30
CA PHE A 621 -15.05 -10.29 -8.49
C PHE A 621 -16.02 -9.72 -7.44
N PRO A 622 -17.29 -10.19 -7.37
CA PRO A 622 -18.29 -9.61 -6.49
C PRO A 622 -17.98 -9.86 -5.01
N SER A 623 -18.46 -9.00 -4.11
CA SER A 623 -18.19 -9.14 -2.67
C SER A 623 -19.10 -10.14 -1.94
N HIS A 624 -20.30 -10.42 -2.47
CA HIS A 624 -21.26 -11.29 -1.79
C HIS A 624 -20.92 -12.78 -2.02
N PRO A 625 -20.82 -13.64 -0.98
CA PRO A 625 -20.34 -15.02 -1.14
C PRO A 625 -21.22 -15.90 -2.02
N GLY A 626 -22.53 -15.64 -2.07
CA GLY A 626 -23.45 -16.33 -2.98
C GLY A 626 -23.17 -15.98 -4.45
N ASP A 627 -22.86 -14.71 -4.72
CA ASP A 627 -22.58 -14.21 -6.07
C ASP A 627 -21.22 -14.71 -6.54
N GLN A 628 -20.22 -14.74 -5.63
CA GLN A 628 -18.91 -15.36 -5.86
C GLN A 628 -19.00 -16.85 -6.22
N ALA A 629 -19.98 -17.56 -5.68
CA ALA A 629 -20.23 -18.97 -5.99
C ALA A 629 -21.08 -19.18 -7.26
N ALA A 630 -21.78 -18.15 -7.74
CA ALA A 630 -22.68 -18.20 -8.89
C ALA A 630 -22.11 -17.58 -10.17
N VAL A 631 -20.93 -16.93 -10.11
CA VAL A 631 -20.27 -16.39 -11.30
C VAL A 631 -19.70 -17.48 -12.21
N GLU A 632 -20.04 -17.41 -13.49
CA GLU A 632 -19.42 -18.23 -14.54
C GLU A 632 -18.23 -17.46 -15.17
N PRO A 633 -17.06 -18.08 -15.37
CA PRO A 633 -15.92 -17.44 -16.02
C PRO A 633 -16.14 -17.25 -17.52
N ILE A 634 -15.82 -16.06 -18.03
CA ILE A 634 -15.77 -15.74 -19.46
C ILE A 634 -14.31 -15.86 -19.91
N TYR A 635 -14.04 -16.80 -20.81
CA TYR A 635 -12.68 -17.13 -21.24
C TYR A 635 -12.30 -16.50 -22.57
N GLU A 636 -11.06 -15.98 -22.63
CA GLU A 636 -10.28 -15.82 -23.85
C GLU A 636 -9.43 -17.07 -24.06
N THR A 637 -9.47 -17.67 -25.25
CA THR A 637 -8.63 -18.81 -25.64
C THR A 637 -7.42 -18.33 -26.42
N MET A 638 -6.23 -18.78 -26.02
CA MET A 638 -4.97 -18.58 -26.72
C MET A 638 -4.40 -19.93 -27.16
N ARG A 639 -3.67 -19.95 -28.28
CA ARG A 639 -2.85 -21.11 -28.66
C ARG A 639 -1.69 -21.27 -27.69
N GLY A 640 -1.49 -22.47 -27.15
CA GLY A 640 -0.35 -22.82 -26.31
C GLY A 640 0.93 -23.12 -27.11
N TRP A 641 1.83 -23.87 -26.50
CA TRP A 641 3.15 -24.19 -27.06
C TRP A 641 3.57 -25.62 -26.68
N SER A 642 4.43 -26.23 -27.51
CA SER A 642 4.89 -27.61 -27.34
C SER A 642 6.28 -27.72 -26.69
N GLU A 643 7.07 -26.67 -26.83
CA GLU A 643 8.46 -26.57 -26.40
C GLU A 643 8.57 -26.31 -24.89
N SER A 644 9.68 -26.73 -24.27
CA SER A 644 9.93 -26.46 -22.85
C SER A 644 10.26 -24.99 -22.60
N THR A 645 9.61 -24.36 -21.63
CA THR A 645 10.05 -23.08 -21.04
C THR A 645 10.99 -23.27 -19.86
N ALA A 646 11.05 -24.48 -19.28
CA ALA A 646 11.90 -24.79 -18.14
C ALA A 646 13.39 -24.52 -18.43
N GLY A 647 14.06 -23.86 -17.49
CA GLY A 647 15.48 -23.47 -17.62
C GLY A 647 15.73 -22.18 -18.41
N ALA A 648 14.72 -21.54 -19.00
CA ALA A 648 14.91 -20.29 -19.74
C ALA A 648 15.26 -19.11 -18.80
N ARG A 649 16.34 -18.39 -19.13
CA ARG A 649 16.89 -17.25 -18.35
C ARG A 649 16.87 -15.93 -19.12
N SER A 650 16.32 -15.93 -20.32
CA SER A 650 16.11 -14.75 -21.16
C SER A 650 14.88 -14.88 -22.03
N TRP A 651 14.28 -13.77 -22.44
CA TRP A 651 13.12 -13.75 -23.36
C TRP A 651 13.39 -14.47 -24.69
N ALA A 652 14.63 -14.45 -25.19
CA ALA A 652 15.01 -15.11 -26.43
C ALA A 652 15.01 -16.66 -26.34
N GLN A 653 14.93 -17.22 -25.13
CA GLN A 653 14.84 -18.66 -24.88
C GLN A 653 13.39 -19.13 -24.68
N LEU A 654 12.41 -18.21 -24.66
CA LEU A 654 10.99 -18.57 -24.52
C LEU A 654 10.33 -18.77 -25.91
N PRO A 655 9.42 -19.74 -26.06
CA PRO A 655 8.59 -19.88 -27.25
C PRO A 655 7.74 -18.64 -27.50
N ALA A 656 7.53 -18.26 -28.76
CA ALA A 656 6.83 -17.03 -29.11
C ALA A 656 5.38 -16.95 -28.56
N GLN A 657 4.71 -18.10 -28.36
CA GLN A 657 3.38 -18.13 -27.74
C GLN A 657 3.44 -17.94 -26.22
N ALA A 658 4.47 -18.46 -25.54
CA ALA A 658 4.70 -18.19 -24.12
C ALA A 658 4.95 -16.69 -23.88
N ILE A 659 5.73 -16.04 -24.75
CA ILE A 659 5.93 -14.58 -24.69
C ILE A 659 4.59 -13.83 -24.86
N LYS A 660 3.77 -14.20 -25.86
CA LYS A 660 2.44 -13.60 -26.06
C LYS A 660 1.52 -13.81 -24.86
N TYR A 661 1.54 -14.98 -24.25
CA TYR A 661 0.77 -15.29 -23.04
C TYR A 661 1.17 -14.37 -21.87
N ILE A 662 2.48 -14.19 -21.64
CA ILE A 662 2.98 -13.28 -20.59
C ILE A 662 2.56 -11.83 -20.87
N ARG A 663 2.70 -11.36 -22.13
CA ARG A 663 2.25 -10.00 -22.51
C ARG A 663 0.74 -9.83 -22.34
N ARG A 664 -0.05 -10.85 -22.68
CA ARG A 664 -1.51 -10.82 -22.53
C ARG A 664 -1.93 -10.77 -21.05
N ILE A 665 -1.20 -11.45 -20.17
CA ILE A 665 -1.37 -11.28 -18.71
C ILE A 665 -1.12 -9.83 -18.31
N GLU A 666 0.03 -9.23 -18.68
CA GLU A 666 0.35 -7.82 -18.32
C GLU A 666 -0.75 -6.84 -18.73
N GLU A 667 -1.27 -6.98 -19.95
CA GLU A 667 -2.39 -6.18 -20.47
C GLU A 667 -3.65 -6.37 -19.62
N LEU A 668 -4.07 -7.61 -19.37
CA LEU A 668 -5.34 -7.93 -18.70
C LEU A 668 -5.33 -7.58 -17.21
N ILE A 669 -4.18 -7.66 -16.54
CA ILE A 669 -4.04 -7.32 -15.11
C ILE A 669 -3.61 -5.86 -14.88
N ALA A 670 -3.30 -5.12 -15.95
CA ALA A 670 -2.79 -3.76 -15.92
C ALA A 670 -1.54 -3.55 -15.03
N CYS A 671 -0.67 -4.56 -14.94
CA CYS A 671 0.53 -4.56 -14.11
C CYS A 671 1.70 -5.24 -14.85
N PRO A 672 2.90 -4.62 -14.94
CA PRO A 672 4.02 -5.17 -15.68
C PRO A 672 4.66 -6.37 -14.98
N VAL A 673 5.25 -7.27 -15.75
CA VAL A 673 6.07 -8.39 -15.26
C VAL A 673 7.48 -7.87 -14.96
N ALA A 674 7.86 -7.93 -13.69
CA ALA A 674 9.20 -7.62 -13.22
C ALA A 674 10.12 -8.86 -13.23
N LEU A 675 9.56 -10.06 -13.02
CA LEU A 675 10.28 -11.34 -13.06
C LEU A 675 9.43 -12.45 -13.69
N VAL A 676 10.06 -13.39 -14.39
CA VAL A 676 9.43 -14.68 -14.80
C VAL A 676 10.25 -15.83 -14.23
N SER A 677 9.63 -16.67 -13.40
CA SER A 677 10.22 -17.91 -12.89
C SER A 677 9.82 -19.07 -13.79
N THR A 678 10.82 -19.70 -14.42
CA THR A 678 10.65 -20.74 -15.44
C THR A 678 10.87 -22.15 -14.92
N SER A 679 11.38 -22.33 -13.70
CA SER A 679 11.42 -23.63 -13.03
C SER A 679 11.42 -23.45 -11.49
N PRO A 680 11.42 -24.53 -10.69
CA PRO A 680 11.68 -24.45 -9.24
C PRO A 680 13.08 -23.91 -8.89
N GLU A 681 14.07 -24.06 -9.77
CA GLU A 681 15.46 -23.69 -9.50
C GLU A 681 15.66 -22.19 -9.41
N ARG A 682 16.46 -21.73 -8.44
CA ARG A 682 16.66 -20.31 -8.13
C ARG A 682 17.09 -19.48 -9.34
N GLU A 683 18.10 -19.96 -10.06
CA GLU A 683 18.73 -19.29 -11.20
C GLU A 683 17.86 -19.29 -12.47
N ASP A 684 16.80 -20.09 -12.51
CA ASP A 684 15.85 -20.15 -13.62
C ASP A 684 14.79 -19.07 -13.44
N THR A 685 15.25 -17.82 -13.53
CA THR A 685 14.46 -16.61 -13.34
C THR A 685 14.89 -15.53 -14.34
N ILE A 686 13.98 -15.09 -15.20
CA ILE A 686 14.18 -13.98 -16.13
C ILE A 686 13.90 -12.67 -15.38
N LEU A 687 14.94 -11.85 -15.16
CA LEU A 687 14.82 -10.54 -14.51
C LEU A 687 14.53 -9.46 -15.55
N VAL A 688 13.38 -8.79 -15.44
CA VAL A 688 12.93 -7.71 -16.34
C VAL A 688 13.16 -6.34 -15.69
N ARG A 689 12.79 -6.22 -14.41
CA ARG A 689 13.04 -5.05 -13.56
C ARG A 689 13.50 -5.55 -12.19
N ASP A 690 14.64 -5.08 -11.72
CA ASP A 690 15.14 -5.40 -10.39
C ASP A 690 14.33 -4.65 -9.31
N PRO A 691 13.64 -5.34 -8.38
CA PRO A 691 12.86 -4.70 -7.33
C PRO A 691 13.71 -3.80 -6.40
N PHE A 692 15.01 -4.06 -6.27
CA PHE A 692 15.92 -3.22 -5.48
C PHE A 692 16.59 -2.09 -6.28
N ALA A 693 16.37 -1.99 -7.59
CA ALA A 693 16.81 -0.87 -8.41
C ALA A 693 15.62 0.07 -8.68
N GLY A 694 15.60 1.22 -7.97
CA GLY A 694 14.53 2.21 -8.01
C GLY A 694 14.22 2.76 -9.41
#